data_AF-A0A520JPX8-F1
#
_entry.id   AF-A0A520JPX8-F1
#
_cell.length_a   1.000
_cell.length_b   1.000
_cell.length_c   1.000
_cell.angle_alpha   90.00
_cell.angle_beta   90.00
_cell.angle_gamma   90.00
#
_symmetry.space_group_name_H-M   'P 1'
#
loop_
_entity.id
_entity.type
_entity.pdbx_description
1 polymer ?
#
loop_
_entity_poly.entity_id
_entity_poly.type
_entity_poly.pdbx_seq_one_letter_code
_entity_poly.pdbx_strand_id
1 'polypeptide(L)'
;FCVGGDLSGAPGSGASLQSSLERLNGFGRIGFDFAENNEAYVTVNLAQVKTSNQPSPGYNRPNLTVQCANPFLPQLVRDRCATAINPATGTPGITQFNFGTSNGNFPDPLVQTDRRQYRFVGGLKGKFEIGGTPWNYDTYYEHGITLAAIDVDNTVLQPRYVAATNAITLNGAIVCADPVARAAGCQPINIFGGAVPSASALAYVTPANGPLQRTKLTQDVASLNFSGEPLNLWAGPLSVAFGGEYRREFYRVHGDPYGAGVTALSPNSTAYPADPLLNSALGSNWAAGNYKNGRGKYEVYEGFLELNLPLFNSEAIGRANLNGAGRVTHYSTSGTVWAWKAGGTWDTPLDGIRLRAVTSRDVRAPNLSELFAAPTVTTLPNFTNPFPPAGGVQAFQNTIGNPNLKPEIARNTEVGIVLSHPSWAPGLGLSFDYYKIKLDGVVSTLSPDQIVRFCFEGNQAFCGGFVLNSPTQGGNFINVQPFNLASWKTSGFDIEASYQWKKPLGIPGNFTLRVLGTHVKEFLVDAGIAGVDVVDQAGANNGATPDWKWLATQSYDNDVFSLNLQERWFSDGVFGNQYVVCTSACPASTANHPTIDYNTMKGAFYIDLGGSVNLTKQVSMFFKVDNLFDHDPEPAPQTNTGLDVNPALYDTLGRFYRLGVRARF
;
A
#
# COMPACT_ATOMS: atom_id res chain seq x y z
N PHE A 1 7.99 -23.38 -5.64
CA PHE A 1 8.71 -23.23 -6.93
C PHE A 1 8.90 -24.62 -7.53
N CYS A 2 8.44 -24.87 -8.77
CA CYS A 2 8.62 -26.17 -9.41
C CYS A 2 9.93 -26.18 -10.22
N VAL A 3 10.73 -27.24 -10.07
CA VAL A 3 11.91 -27.50 -10.90
C VAL A 3 11.45 -28.29 -12.13
N GLY A 4 11.59 -27.69 -13.31
CA GLY A 4 11.28 -28.30 -14.61
C GLY A 4 10.45 -27.38 -15.54
N GLY A 5 11.04 -26.99 -16.67
CA GLY A 5 10.48 -26.08 -17.67
C GLY A 5 11.60 -25.33 -18.41
N ASP A 6 11.33 -24.81 -19.61
CA ASP A 6 12.24 -23.90 -20.29
C ASP A 6 12.40 -22.62 -19.45
N LEU A 7 13.61 -22.42 -18.91
CA LEU A 7 13.97 -21.30 -18.03
C LEU A 7 14.09 -19.96 -18.77
N SER A 8 13.99 -19.95 -20.10
CA SER A 8 14.18 -18.73 -20.91
C SER A 8 13.02 -17.73 -20.86
N GLY A 9 11.92 -18.04 -20.16
CA GLY A 9 10.73 -17.19 -20.04
C GLY A 9 10.24 -16.96 -18.60
N ALA A 10 11.15 -16.94 -17.62
CA ALA A 10 10.79 -16.84 -16.20
C ALA A 10 10.03 -15.52 -15.87
N PRO A 11 8.90 -15.58 -15.13
CA PRO A 11 8.04 -14.43 -14.82
C PRO A 11 8.63 -13.38 -13.84
N GLY A 12 9.92 -13.42 -13.53
CA GLY A 12 10.62 -12.47 -12.66
C GLY A 12 11.64 -11.56 -13.37
N SER A 13 12.05 -11.85 -14.61
CA SER A 13 12.97 -10.98 -15.35
C SER A 13 12.20 -9.89 -16.10
N GLY A 14 12.33 -8.63 -15.69
CA GLY A 14 11.79 -7.47 -16.42
C GLY A 14 11.02 -6.46 -15.56
N ALA A 15 10.58 -6.83 -14.36
CA ALA A 15 9.95 -5.86 -13.47
C ALA A 15 10.93 -4.74 -13.08
N SER A 16 10.45 -3.49 -13.04
CA SER A 16 11.29 -2.37 -12.62
C SER A 16 11.60 -2.46 -11.13
N LEU A 17 12.88 -2.52 -10.75
CA LEU A 17 13.31 -2.46 -9.34
C LEU A 17 12.87 -1.16 -8.65
N GLN A 18 12.82 -0.07 -9.43
CA GLN A 18 12.34 1.24 -9.01
C GLN A 18 11.66 1.93 -10.20
N SER A 19 10.53 2.57 -9.96
CA SER A 19 9.86 3.40 -10.98
C SER A 19 10.70 4.63 -11.33
N SER A 20 10.73 5.03 -12.60
CA SER A 20 11.20 6.37 -12.96
C SER A 20 10.31 7.41 -12.27
N LEU A 21 10.89 8.51 -11.78
CA LEU A 21 10.17 9.52 -11.01
C LEU A 21 10.55 10.93 -11.47
N GLU A 22 9.56 11.71 -11.87
CA GLU A 22 9.68 13.16 -12.03
C GLU A 22 8.75 13.85 -11.04
N ARG A 23 9.26 14.82 -10.27
CA ARG A 23 8.47 15.54 -9.28
C ARG A 23 8.71 17.04 -9.36
N LEU A 24 7.61 17.78 -9.46
CA LEU A 24 7.55 19.23 -9.30
C LEU A 24 6.72 19.56 -8.06
N ASN A 25 7.21 20.45 -7.20
CA ASN A 25 6.41 21.05 -6.13
C ASN A 25 6.63 22.56 -6.12
N GLY A 26 5.56 23.32 -5.99
CA GLY A 26 5.55 24.76 -5.79
C GLY A 26 4.71 25.11 -4.57
N PHE A 27 5.23 26.01 -3.74
CA PHE A 27 4.53 26.57 -2.60
C PHE A 27 4.64 28.09 -2.64
N GLY A 28 3.52 28.76 -2.39
CA GLY A 28 3.44 30.20 -2.21
C GLY A 28 2.62 30.54 -0.97
N ARG A 29 3.02 31.59 -0.26
CA ARG A 29 2.28 32.17 0.86
C ARG A 29 2.30 33.68 0.75
N ILE A 30 1.16 34.30 0.98
CA ILE A 30 1.00 35.74 1.14
C ILE A 30 0.32 35.97 2.49
N GLY A 31 0.87 36.88 3.29
CA GLY A 31 0.33 37.29 4.59
C GLY A 31 0.11 38.80 4.62
N PHE A 32 -0.89 39.25 5.37
CA PHE A 32 -1.20 40.65 5.63
C PHE A 32 -1.56 40.82 7.11
N ASP A 33 -0.71 41.54 7.85
CA ASP A 33 -0.96 41.90 9.24
C ASP A 33 -1.97 43.04 9.29
N PHE A 34 -3.23 42.73 9.64
CA PHE A 34 -4.32 43.71 9.67
C PHE A 34 -4.48 44.37 11.05
N ALA A 35 -3.88 43.78 12.09
CA ALA A 35 -3.76 44.35 13.42
C ALA A 35 -2.53 43.77 14.14
N GLU A 36 -2.17 44.35 15.29
CA GLU A 36 -1.07 43.82 16.09
C GLU A 36 -1.36 42.36 16.47
N ASN A 37 -0.39 41.47 16.24
CA ASN A 37 -0.51 40.03 16.48
C ASN A 37 -1.65 39.33 15.71
N ASN A 38 -2.11 39.89 14.59
CA ASN A 38 -3.22 39.36 13.80
C ASN A 38 -2.92 39.40 12.30
N GLU A 39 -2.86 38.23 11.67
CA GLU A 39 -2.47 38.03 10.27
C GLU A 39 -3.60 37.34 9.49
N ALA A 40 -3.96 37.93 8.36
CA ALA A 40 -4.72 37.25 7.31
C ALA A 40 -3.75 36.65 6.30
N TYR A 41 -4.01 35.43 5.83
CA TYR A 41 -3.09 34.75 4.93
C TYR A 41 -3.76 33.92 3.85
N VAL A 42 -3.02 33.74 2.76
CA VAL A 42 -3.34 32.81 1.69
C VAL A 42 -2.13 31.93 1.40
N THR A 43 -2.34 30.63 1.23
CA THR A 43 -1.31 29.71 0.71
C THR A 43 -1.80 28.97 -0.52
N VAL A 44 -0.85 28.70 -1.42
CA VAL A 44 -1.05 27.93 -2.64
C VAL A 44 0.00 26.84 -2.68
N ASN A 45 -0.43 25.59 -2.82
CA ASN A 45 0.43 24.44 -3.05
C ASN A 45 0.06 23.78 -4.38
N LEU A 46 1.06 23.59 -5.23
CA LEU A 46 0.94 22.92 -6.52
C LEU A 46 1.95 21.80 -6.56
N ALA A 47 1.52 20.58 -6.88
CA ALA A 47 2.44 19.45 -7.03
C ALA A 47 2.09 18.62 -8.26
N GLN A 48 3.12 18.06 -8.90
CA GLN A 48 2.97 17.05 -9.93
C GLN A 48 4.00 15.94 -9.71
N VAL A 49 3.55 14.70 -9.80
CA VAL A 49 4.40 13.52 -9.79
C VAL A 49 4.07 12.68 -11.02
N LYS A 50 5.07 12.38 -11.82
CA LYS A 50 4.98 11.40 -12.90
C LYS A 50 5.82 10.19 -12.57
N THR A 51 5.27 9.00 -12.80
CA THR A 51 6.01 7.75 -12.67
C THR A 51 5.82 6.85 -13.87
N SER A 52 6.80 6.01 -14.15
CA SER A 52 6.66 4.89 -15.07
C SER A 52 7.35 3.64 -14.53
N ASN A 53 6.70 2.48 -14.69
CA ASN A 53 7.26 1.19 -14.31
C ASN A 53 6.68 0.06 -15.14
N GLN A 54 7.43 -1.04 -15.20
CA GLN A 54 7.03 -2.32 -15.74
C GLN A 54 6.73 -3.26 -14.56
N PRO A 55 5.46 -3.64 -14.32
CA PRO A 55 5.09 -4.45 -13.14
C PRO A 55 5.35 -5.94 -13.33
N SER A 56 5.39 -6.43 -14.56
CA SER A 56 5.58 -7.85 -14.88
C SER A 56 6.09 -8.02 -16.32
N PRO A 57 6.80 -9.10 -16.63
CA PRO A 57 7.12 -9.44 -18.01
C PRO A 57 5.98 -10.18 -18.74
N GLY A 58 5.81 -9.90 -20.02
CA GLY A 58 4.94 -10.63 -20.96
C GLY A 58 3.47 -10.77 -20.55
N TYR A 59 2.84 -11.87 -21.00
CA TYR A 59 1.42 -12.19 -20.73
C TYR A 59 1.19 -13.68 -20.44
N ASN A 60 1.06 -14.03 -19.16
CA ASN A 60 0.74 -15.41 -18.77
C ASN A 60 -0.73 -15.77 -19.04
N ARG A 61 -0.97 -16.86 -19.79
CA ARG A 61 -2.29 -17.45 -20.02
C ARG A 61 -2.28 -18.95 -19.68
N PRO A 62 -2.68 -19.34 -18.46
CA PRO A 62 -2.94 -20.74 -18.14
C PRO A 62 -4.30 -21.20 -18.69
N ASN A 63 -4.48 -22.52 -18.80
CA ASN A 63 -5.76 -23.17 -19.14
C ASN A 63 -6.43 -22.65 -20.43
N LEU A 64 -5.64 -22.33 -21.47
CA LEU A 64 -6.17 -22.04 -22.79
C LEU A 64 -6.72 -23.33 -23.42
N THR A 65 -7.97 -23.30 -23.87
CA THR A 65 -8.55 -24.42 -24.62
C THR A 65 -8.02 -24.44 -26.04
N VAL A 66 -7.25 -25.46 -26.38
CA VAL A 66 -6.67 -25.68 -27.70
C VAL A 66 -7.44 -26.78 -28.42
N GLN A 67 -7.92 -26.49 -29.63
CA GLN A 67 -8.57 -27.46 -30.49
C GLN A 67 -7.53 -28.39 -31.11
N CYS A 68 -7.76 -29.70 -31.10
CA CYS A 68 -6.87 -30.68 -31.74
C CYS A 68 -6.78 -30.50 -33.27
N ALA A 69 -7.76 -29.82 -33.86
CA ALA A 69 -7.76 -29.42 -35.28
C ALA A 69 -6.89 -28.19 -35.58
N ASN A 70 -6.28 -27.55 -34.57
CA ASN A 70 -5.47 -26.35 -34.78
C ASN A 70 -4.25 -26.67 -35.68
N PRO A 71 -4.08 -25.98 -36.82
CA PRO A 71 -3.05 -26.31 -37.79
C PRO A 71 -1.63 -26.03 -37.29
N PHE A 72 -1.46 -25.20 -36.25
CA PHE A 72 -0.16 -24.98 -35.62
C PHE A 72 0.30 -26.11 -34.71
N LEU A 73 -0.58 -27.05 -34.34
CA LEU A 73 -0.18 -28.19 -33.51
C LEU A 73 0.85 -29.05 -34.25
N PRO A 74 1.90 -29.54 -33.57
CA PRO A 74 2.75 -30.58 -34.14
C PRO A 74 1.93 -31.83 -34.49
N GLN A 75 2.24 -32.49 -35.61
CA GLN A 75 1.51 -33.69 -36.05
C GLN A 75 1.45 -34.76 -34.96
N LEU A 76 2.54 -34.96 -34.22
CA LEU A 76 2.60 -35.89 -33.09
C LEU A 76 1.52 -35.60 -32.03
N VAL A 77 1.23 -34.34 -31.73
CA VAL A 77 0.22 -33.95 -30.73
C VAL A 77 -1.19 -34.21 -31.28
N ARG A 78 -1.42 -33.96 -32.58
CA ARG A 78 -2.69 -34.29 -33.23
C ARG A 78 -2.95 -35.80 -33.25
N ASP A 79 -1.94 -36.61 -33.55
CA ASP A 79 -2.05 -38.07 -33.50
C ASP A 79 -2.35 -38.55 -32.08
N ARG A 80 -1.74 -37.92 -31.07
CA ARG A 80 -2.05 -38.19 -29.65
C ARG A 80 -3.49 -37.84 -29.29
N CYS A 81 -4.03 -36.72 -29.77
CA CYS A 81 -5.44 -36.37 -29.56
C CYS A 81 -6.39 -37.50 -30.02
N ALA A 82 -6.12 -38.12 -31.17
CA ALA A 82 -6.95 -39.20 -31.70
C ALA A 82 -6.94 -40.46 -30.81
N THR A 83 -5.84 -40.70 -30.09
CA THR A 83 -5.67 -41.90 -29.24
C THR A 83 -5.93 -41.67 -27.76
N ALA A 84 -5.89 -40.42 -27.29
CA ALA A 84 -6.11 -40.07 -25.89
C ALA A 84 -7.56 -40.36 -25.49
N ILE A 85 -7.75 -40.92 -24.29
CA ILE A 85 -9.09 -41.23 -23.77
C ILE A 85 -9.80 -39.93 -23.42
N ASN A 86 -10.99 -39.74 -23.99
CA ASN A 86 -11.87 -38.64 -23.66
C ASN A 86 -12.49 -38.87 -22.28
N PRO A 87 -12.24 -37.99 -21.29
CA PRO A 87 -12.74 -38.20 -19.94
C PRO A 87 -14.27 -38.11 -19.83
N ALA A 88 -14.95 -37.47 -20.79
CA ALA A 88 -16.40 -37.38 -20.81
C ALA A 88 -17.09 -38.64 -21.37
N THR A 89 -16.45 -39.36 -22.30
CA THR A 89 -17.06 -40.52 -22.98
C THR A 89 -16.38 -41.86 -22.63
N GLY A 90 -15.19 -41.84 -22.04
CA GLY A 90 -14.41 -43.04 -21.74
C GLY A 90 -13.79 -43.73 -22.96
N THR A 91 -13.89 -43.14 -24.15
CA THR A 91 -13.41 -43.69 -25.43
C THR A 91 -12.22 -42.91 -25.99
N PRO A 92 -11.35 -43.49 -26.84
CA PRO A 92 -10.31 -42.74 -27.53
C PRO A 92 -10.87 -41.59 -28.38
N GLY A 93 -10.13 -40.48 -28.45
CA GLY A 93 -10.44 -39.31 -29.26
C GLY A 93 -10.88 -38.10 -28.43
N ILE A 94 -9.92 -37.27 -28.03
CA ILE A 94 -10.21 -35.91 -27.54
C ILE A 94 -10.26 -34.93 -28.71
N THR A 95 -11.16 -33.95 -28.63
CA THR A 95 -11.27 -32.87 -29.62
C THR A 95 -10.53 -31.60 -29.21
N GLN A 96 -10.23 -31.45 -27.93
CA GLN A 96 -9.54 -30.30 -27.36
C GLN A 96 -8.81 -30.69 -26.06
N PHE A 97 -7.86 -29.86 -25.65
CA PHE A 97 -7.15 -29.98 -24.38
C PHE A 97 -6.78 -28.60 -23.82
N ASN A 98 -6.38 -28.55 -22.55
CA ASN A 98 -5.92 -27.31 -21.92
C ASN A 98 -4.41 -27.16 -22.08
N PHE A 99 -3.97 -25.95 -22.42
CA PHE A 99 -2.57 -25.60 -22.61
C PHE A 99 -2.25 -24.29 -21.86
N GLY A 100 -1.09 -24.22 -21.22
CA GLY A 100 -0.60 -23.02 -20.56
C GLY A 100 0.58 -22.43 -21.31
N THR A 101 0.61 -21.10 -21.46
CA THR A 101 1.74 -20.37 -22.05
C THR A 101 2.06 -19.13 -21.22
N SER A 102 3.34 -18.79 -21.13
CA SER A 102 3.79 -17.54 -20.49
C SER A 102 3.79 -16.35 -21.44
N ASN A 103 3.76 -16.59 -22.75
CA ASN A 103 3.93 -15.59 -23.81
C ASN A 103 5.04 -14.58 -23.49
N GLY A 104 6.20 -15.06 -23.03
CA GLY A 104 7.34 -14.20 -22.69
C GLY A 104 7.91 -13.40 -23.87
N ASN A 105 7.45 -13.67 -25.09
CA ASN A 105 7.77 -12.94 -26.31
C ASN A 105 6.79 -11.79 -26.62
N PHE A 106 5.79 -11.54 -25.77
CA PHE A 106 4.89 -10.40 -25.91
C PHE A 106 5.54 -9.14 -25.33
N PRO A 107 5.18 -7.95 -25.82
CA PRO A 107 5.63 -6.70 -25.21
C PRO A 107 5.24 -6.64 -23.74
N ASP A 108 6.13 -6.10 -22.91
CA ASP A 108 5.88 -5.98 -21.48
C ASP A 108 4.89 -4.85 -21.20
N PRO A 109 3.92 -5.05 -20.28
CA PRO A 109 3.04 -4.00 -19.82
C PRO A 109 3.83 -2.82 -19.23
N LEU A 110 3.49 -1.61 -19.64
CA LEU A 110 4.08 -0.39 -19.11
C LEU A 110 3.00 0.42 -18.40
N VAL A 111 3.19 0.72 -17.12
CA VAL A 111 2.27 1.54 -16.33
C VAL A 111 2.86 2.94 -16.20
N GLN A 112 2.07 3.94 -16.56
CA GLN A 112 2.40 5.35 -16.40
C GLN A 112 1.39 6.00 -15.47
N THR A 113 1.87 6.82 -14.53
CA THR A 113 0.97 7.60 -13.67
C THR A 113 1.33 9.08 -13.68
N ASP A 114 0.32 9.95 -13.72
CA ASP A 114 0.45 11.40 -13.55
C ASP A 114 -0.50 11.85 -12.44
N ARG A 115 0.07 12.33 -11.34
CA ARG A 115 -0.69 12.83 -10.18
C ARG A 115 -0.43 14.31 -10.01
N ARG A 116 -1.49 15.11 -10.03
CA ARG A 116 -1.46 16.56 -9.85
C ARG A 116 -2.28 16.97 -8.65
N GLN A 117 -1.72 17.83 -7.81
CA GLN A 117 -2.38 18.38 -6.63
C GLN A 117 -2.43 19.90 -6.72
N TYR A 118 -3.60 20.46 -6.40
CA TYR A 118 -3.84 21.89 -6.24
C TYR A 118 -4.48 22.09 -4.87
N ARG A 119 -3.86 22.90 -4.01
CA ARG A 119 -4.40 23.20 -2.67
C ARG A 119 -4.32 24.69 -2.40
N PHE A 120 -5.46 25.25 -2.03
CA PHE A 120 -5.65 26.66 -1.72
C PHE A 120 -6.14 26.77 -0.29
N VAL A 121 -5.50 27.62 0.52
CA VAL A 121 -5.93 27.88 1.89
C VAL A 121 -6.02 29.38 2.10
N GLY A 122 -7.14 29.86 2.62
CA GLY A 122 -7.29 31.21 3.16
C GLY A 122 -7.58 31.11 4.65
N GLY A 123 -6.88 31.89 5.47
CA GLY A 123 -7.05 31.81 6.91
C GLY A 123 -6.72 33.10 7.65
N LEU A 124 -7.12 33.13 8.92
CA LEU A 124 -6.85 34.18 9.89
C LEU A 124 -6.21 33.52 11.11
N LYS A 125 -5.12 34.08 11.58
CA LYS A 125 -4.50 33.66 12.84
C LYS A 125 -4.09 34.87 13.65
N GLY A 126 -4.13 34.74 14.97
CA GLY A 126 -3.68 35.82 15.83
C GLY A 126 -4.03 35.64 17.28
N LYS A 127 -4.09 36.76 18.00
CA LYS A 127 -4.38 36.82 19.43
C LYS A 127 -5.55 37.76 19.73
N PHE A 128 -6.36 37.42 20.73
CA PHE A 128 -7.38 38.27 21.32
C PHE A 128 -7.45 38.07 22.84
N GLU A 129 -8.10 38.98 23.57
CA GLU A 129 -8.29 38.86 25.02
C GLU A 129 -9.75 38.53 25.37
N ILE A 130 -9.94 37.57 26.29
CA ILE A 130 -11.25 37.29 26.91
C ILE A 130 -11.02 37.16 28.43
N GLY A 131 -11.81 37.90 29.21
CA GLY A 131 -11.75 37.82 30.68
C GLY A 131 -10.39 38.19 31.28
N GLY A 132 -9.61 39.06 30.61
CA GLY A 132 -8.26 39.44 31.04
C GLY A 132 -7.18 38.39 30.77
N THR A 133 -7.48 37.36 29.98
CA THR A 133 -6.52 36.32 29.58
C THR A 133 -6.30 36.35 28.06
N PRO A 134 -5.04 36.20 27.58
CA PRO A 134 -4.75 36.15 26.16
C PRO A 134 -5.12 34.78 25.57
N TRP A 135 -5.70 34.79 24.38
CA TRP A 135 -6.06 33.62 23.60
C TRP A 135 -5.44 33.71 22.21
N ASN A 136 -4.99 32.57 21.69
CA ASN A 136 -4.60 32.41 20.30
C ASN A 136 -5.76 31.80 19.51
N TYR A 137 -5.89 32.18 18.24
CA TYR A 137 -6.78 31.52 17.29
C TYR A 137 -6.08 31.21 15.97
N ASP A 138 -6.53 30.13 15.33
CA ASP A 138 -6.22 29.79 13.94
C ASP A 138 -7.50 29.28 13.28
N THR A 139 -7.97 30.02 12.28
CA THR A 139 -9.16 29.69 11.52
C THR A 139 -8.82 29.69 10.04
N TYR A 140 -9.32 28.70 9.29
CA TYR A 140 -9.06 28.63 7.87
C TYR A 140 -10.15 27.90 7.09
N TYR A 141 -10.19 28.19 5.80
CA TYR A 141 -10.87 27.39 4.79
C TYR A 141 -9.85 26.87 3.77
N GLU A 142 -9.97 25.60 3.44
CA GLU A 142 -9.16 24.91 2.44
C GLU A 142 -10.02 24.33 1.33
N HIS A 143 -9.53 24.48 0.09
CA HIS A 143 -10.01 23.73 -1.07
C HIS A 143 -8.84 22.99 -1.74
N GLY A 144 -8.96 21.66 -1.80
CA GLY A 144 -7.99 20.77 -2.40
C GLY A 144 -8.56 20.00 -3.59
N ILE A 145 -7.78 19.87 -4.66
CA ILE A 145 -8.09 19.05 -5.83
C ILE A 145 -6.90 18.15 -6.13
N THR A 146 -7.15 16.85 -6.22
CA THR A 146 -6.17 15.87 -6.71
C THR A 146 -6.70 15.22 -7.97
N LEU A 147 -5.91 15.28 -9.04
CA LEU A 147 -6.15 14.57 -10.30
C LEU A 147 -5.12 13.46 -10.41
N ALA A 148 -5.57 12.23 -10.67
CA ALA A 148 -4.70 11.11 -10.95
C ALA A 148 -5.10 10.47 -12.27
N ALA A 149 -4.13 10.32 -13.17
CA ALA A 149 -4.25 9.56 -14.40
C ALA A 149 -3.35 8.32 -14.30
N ILE A 150 -3.90 7.18 -14.70
CA ILE A 150 -3.15 5.94 -14.91
C ILE A 150 -3.41 5.52 -16.35
N ASP A 151 -2.33 5.25 -17.06
CA ASP A 151 -2.34 4.74 -18.43
C ASP A 151 -1.48 3.49 -18.47
N VAL A 152 -1.99 2.44 -19.10
CA VAL A 152 -1.29 1.16 -19.20
C VAL A 152 -1.16 0.81 -20.67
N ASP A 153 0.06 0.63 -21.14
CA ASP A 153 0.35 0.20 -22.51
C ASP A 153 0.59 -1.31 -22.56
N ASN A 154 0.68 -1.86 -23.78
CA ASN A 154 1.07 -3.25 -24.05
C ASN A 154 0.24 -4.31 -23.31
N THR A 155 -1.02 -4.02 -23.02
CA THR A 155 -1.90 -4.96 -22.32
C THR A 155 -2.77 -5.74 -23.30
N VAL A 156 -2.86 -7.06 -23.11
CA VAL A 156 -3.61 -7.96 -23.98
C VAL A 156 -5.12 -7.86 -23.75
N LEU A 157 -5.90 -7.79 -24.83
CA LEU A 157 -7.35 -8.05 -24.84
C LEU A 157 -7.59 -9.56 -24.88
N GLN A 158 -8.11 -10.11 -23.79
CA GLN A 158 -8.24 -11.56 -23.61
C GLN A 158 -9.17 -12.23 -24.63
N PRO A 159 -10.36 -11.67 -24.96
CA PRO A 159 -11.23 -12.27 -25.98
C PRO A 159 -10.55 -12.31 -27.35
N ARG A 160 -9.85 -11.24 -27.73
CA ARG A 160 -9.08 -11.19 -28.99
C ARG A 160 -7.95 -12.21 -29.00
N TYR A 161 -7.22 -12.38 -27.90
CA TYR A 161 -6.17 -13.39 -27.79
C TYR A 161 -6.72 -14.81 -27.94
N VAL A 162 -7.85 -15.14 -27.30
CA VAL A 162 -8.49 -16.46 -27.47
C VAL A 162 -8.94 -16.68 -28.91
N ALA A 163 -9.51 -15.66 -29.56
CA ALA A 163 -9.87 -15.75 -30.98
C ALA A 163 -8.64 -15.94 -31.90
N ALA A 164 -7.53 -15.25 -31.61
CA ALA A 164 -6.29 -15.32 -32.38
C ALA A 164 -5.56 -16.66 -32.24
N THR A 165 -5.63 -17.28 -31.07
CA THR A 165 -5.00 -18.59 -30.81
C THR A 165 -5.82 -19.77 -31.31
N ASN A 166 -7.12 -19.59 -31.53
CA ASN A 166 -7.99 -20.57 -32.16
C ASN A 166 -7.93 -20.46 -33.70
N ALA A 167 -7.07 -21.26 -34.33
CA ALA A 167 -6.83 -21.22 -35.77
C ALA A 167 -7.37 -22.46 -36.51
N ILE A 168 -7.75 -22.28 -37.78
CA ILE A 168 -8.14 -23.35 -38.72
C ILE A 168 -7.46 -23.14 -40.07
N THR A 169 -7.40 -24.19 -40.89
CA THR A 169 -7.05 -24.06 -42.30
C THR A 169 -8.32 -23.75 -43.10
N LEU A 170 -8.34 -22.61 -43.78
CA LEU A 170 -9.41 -22.20 -44.68
C LEU A 170 -8.80 -21.83 -46.03
N ASN A 171 -9.24 -22.47 -47.12
CA ASN A 171 -8.73 -22.25 -48.48
C ASN A 171 -7.20 -22.35 -48.59
N GLY A 172 -6.59 -23.28 -47.85
CA GLY A 172 -5.14 -23.51 -47.85
C GLY A 172 -4.32 -22.53 -47.00
N ALA A 173 -4.95 -21.54 -46.37
CA ALA A 173 -4.29 -20.60 -45.45
C ALA A 173 -4.71 -20.85 -44.00
N ILE A 174 -3.79 -20.64 -43.06
CA ILE A 174 -4.11 -20.65 -41.62
C ILE A 174 -4.76 -19.30 -41.28
N VAL A 175 -5.95 -19.33 -40.69
CA VAL A 175 -6.72 -18.15 -40.30
C VAL A 175 -7.35 -18.34 -38.91
N CYS A 176 -7.77 -17.26 -38.24
CA CYS A 176 -8.59 -17.37 -37.04
C CYS A 176 -9.89 -18.13 -37.34
N ALA A 177 -10.33 -19.00 -36.44
CA ALA A 177 -11.50 -19.85 -36.64
C ALA A 177 -12.80 -19.06 -36.73
N ASP A 178 -12.95 -18.07 -35.84
CA ASP A 178 -14.15 -17.25 -35.71
C ASP A 178 -14.27 -16.23 -36.87
N PRO A 179 -15.34 -16.31 -37.71
CA PRO A 179 -15.56 -15.37 -38.80
C PRO A 179 -15.76 -13.92 -38.34
N VAL A 180 -16.36 -13.69 -37.16
CA VAL A 180 -16.54 -12.36 -36.58
C VAL A 180 -15.18 -11.77 -36.21
N ALA A 181 -14.32 -12.58 -35.60
CA ALA A 181 -12.94 -12.17 -35.30
C ALA A 181 -12.16 -11.84 -36.56
N ARG A 182 -12.27 -12.65 -37.62
CA ARG A 182 -11.64 -12.35 -38.92
C ARG A 182 -12.12 -11.03 -39.50
N ALA A 183 -13.43 -10.75 -39.45
CA ALA A 183 -14.00 -9.48 -39.90
C ALA A 183 -13.51 -8.28 -39.06
N ALA A 184 -13.19 -8.51 -37.79
CA ALA A 184 -12.58 -7.52 -36.89
C ALA A 184 -11.04 -7.42 -37.01
N GLY A 185 -10.43 -8.08 -37.99
CA GLY A 185 -8.99 -7.99 -38.28
C GLY A 185 -8.10 -9.02 -37.59
N CYS A 186 -8.67 -10.08 -37.00
CA CYS A 186 -7.91 -11.14 -36.34
C CYS A 186 -6.85 -11.78 -37.26
N GLN A 187 -5.63 -11.88 -36.75
CA GLN A 187 -4.53 -12.63 -37.35
C GLN A 187 -4.16 -13.80 -36.43
N PRO A 188 -3.99 -15.01 -36.97
CA PRO A 188 -3.75 -16.20 -36.14
C PRO A 188 -2.38 -16.13 -35.45
N ILE A 189 -2.33 -16.54 -34.17
CA ILE A 189 -1.12 -16.59 -33.34
C ILE A 189 -0.73 -18.04 -33.10
N ASN A 190 0.51 -18.38 -33.45
CA ASN A 190 1.11 -19.66 -33.06
C ASN A 190 1.70 -19.55 -31.65
N ILE A 191 1.13 -20.31 -30.71
CA ILE A 191 1.55 -20.37 -29.30
C ILE A 191 2.48 -21.54 -29.00
N PHE A 192 2.87 -22.32 -30.01
CA PHE A 192 3.70 -23.51 -29.85
C PHE A 192 5.16 -23.22 -30.25
N GLY A 193 6.11 -23.75 -29.49
CA GLY A 193 7.52 -23.74 -29.84
C GLY A 193 8.21 -22.37 -29.84
N GLY A 194 7.67 -21.38 -29.12
CA GLY A 194 8.30 -20.06 -28.98
C GLY A 194 8.24 -19.18 -30.23
N ALA A 195 7.35 -19.47 -31.18
CA ALA A 195 7.19 -18.69 -32.40
C ALA A 195 6.85 -17.22 -32.08
N VAL A 196 7.57 -16.29 -32.72
CA VAL A 196 7.32 -14.86 -32.58
C VAL A 196 6.06 -14.49 -33.39
N PRO A 197 5.00 -13.93 -32.76
CA PRO A 197 3.82 -13.49 -33.50
C PRO A 197 4.16 -12.35 -34.46
N SER A 198 3.41 -12.24 -35.56
CA SER A 198 3.58 -11.12 -36.48
C SER A 198 3.18 -9.79 -35.82
N ALA A 199 3.75 -8.67 -36.30
CA ALA A 199 3.41 -7.34 -35.78
C ALA A 199 1.91 -7.02 -35.86
N SER A 200 1.22 -7.49 -36.91
CA SER A 200 -0.23 -7.33 -37.04
C SER A 200 -1.02 -8.19 -36.06
N ALA A 201 -0.55 -9.40 -35.74
CA ALA A 201 -1.18 -10.25 -34.74
C ALA A 201 -1.00 -9.68 -33.32
N LEU A 202 0.18 -9.13 -33.02
CA LEU A 202 0.42 -8.38 -31.79
C LEU A 202 -0.48 -7.15 -31.72
N ALA A 203 -0.50 -6.28 -32.73
CA ALA A 203 -1.34 -5.08 -32.73
C ALA A 203 -2.85 -5.37 -32.57
N TYR A 204 -3.31 -6.54 -33.02
CA TYR A 204 -4.69 -6.99 -32.81
C TYR A 204 -4.97 -7.31 -31.34
N VAL A 205 -4.08 -8.03 -30.65
CA VAL A 205 -4.29 -8.46 -29.25
C VAL A 205 -3.82 -7.43 -28.22
N THR A 206 -2.83 -6.59 -28.55
CA THR A 206 -2.33 -5.44 -27.78
C THR A 206 -2.56 -4.17 -28.61
N PRO A 207 -3.77 -3.59 -28.61
CA PRO A 207 -4.06 -2.38 -29.37
C PRO A 207 -3.25 -1.17 -28.87
N ALA A 208 -3.16 -0.13 -29.69
CA ALA A 208 -2.36 1.06 -29.40
C ALA A 208 -2.79 1.84 -28.14
N ASN A 209 -4.08 1.81 -27.79
CA ASN A 209 -4.59 2.39 -26.54
C ASN A 209 -4.91 1.24 -25.59
N GLY A 210 -4.16 1.14 -24.49
CA GLY A 210 -4.44 0.14 -23.46
C GLY A 210 -5.42 0.64 -22.39
N PRO A 211 -5.51 -0.07 -21.25
CA PRO A 211 -6.41 0.31 -20.17
C PRO A 211 -6.05 1.66 -19.54
N LEU A 212 -7.07 2.41 -19.11
CA LEU A 212 -6.86 3.70 -18.44
C LEU A 212 -7.77 3.92 -17.23
N GLN A 213 -7.32 4.77 -16.32
CA GLN A 213 -8.11 5.29 -15.21
C GLN A 213 -7.92 6.80 -15.07
N ARG A 214 -9.01 7.53 -14.80
CA ARG A 214 -9.00 8.97 -14.51
C ARG A 214 -9.76 9.26 -13.24
N THR A 215 -9.04 9.70 -12.21
CA THR A 215 -9.59 9.98 -10.89
C THR A 215 -9.51 11.48 -10.58
N LYS A 216 -10.60 12.04 -10.06
CA LYS A 216 -10.64 13.38 -9.48
C LYS A 216 -11.14 13.27 -8.05
N LEU A 217 -10.32 13.72 -7.10
CA LEU A 217 -10.67 13.89 -5.69
C LEU A 217 -10.76 15.38 -5.38
N THR A 218 -11.71 15.76 -4.53
CA THR A 218 -11.86 17.11 -3.99
C THR A 218 -12.07 17.05 -2.50
N GLN A 219 -11.44 17.96 -1.77
CA GLN A 219 -11.59 18.12 -0.33
C GLN A 219 -11.87 19.58 0.00
N ASP A 220 -12.87 19.81 0.83
CA ASP A 220 -13.20 21.11 1.40
C ASP A 220 -13.09 21.00 2.93
N VAL A 221 -12.36 21.90 3.57
CA VAL A 221 -12.19 21.93 5.04
C VAL A 221 -12.45 23.33 5.55
N ALA A 222 -13.20 23.44 6.65
CA ALA A 222 -13.32 24.67 7.43
C ALA A 222 -12.99 24.34 8.89
N SER A 223 -12.04 25.05 9.48
CA SER A 223 -11.53 24.76 10.82
C SER A 223 -11.47 26.01 11.68
N LEU A 224 -11.84 25.86 12.96
CA LEU A 224 -11.77 26.88 14.00
C LEU A 224 -11.01 26.33 15.20
N ASN A 225 -9.90 26.96 15.57
CA ASN A 225 -9.06 26.51 16.69
C ASN A 225 -8.76 27.67 17.64
N PHE A 226 -8.86 27.39 18.94
CA PHE A 226 -8.60 28.36 20.00
C PHE A 226 -7.73 27.72 21.09
N SER A 227 -6.80 28.49 21.65
CA SER A 227 -6.00 28.05 22.80
C SER A 227 -5.65 29.21 23.73
N GLY A 228 -5.59 28.94 25.03
CA GLY A 228 -5.31 29.96 26.04
C GLY A 228 -5.11 29.38 27.44
N GLU A 229 -4.91 30.26 28.41
CA GLU A 229 -4.65 29.94 29.81
C GLU A 229 -5.65 30.65 30.73
N PRO A 230 -6.92 30.21 30.79
CA PRO A 230 -8.00 30.95 31.44
C PRO A 230 -7.88 31.08 32.97
N LEU A 231 -7.12 30.19 33.62
CA LEU A 231 -7.07 30.08 35.07
C LEU A 231 -5.63 29.87 35.54
N ASN A 232 -5.23 30.60 36.59
CA ASN A 232 -4.03 30.31 37.36
C ASN A 232 -4.39 29.39 38.52
N LEU A 233 -3.83 28.18 38.53
CA LEU A 233 -4.05 27.17 39.57
C LEU A 233 -2.88 27.12 40.56
N TRP A 234 -3.01 26.29 41.59
CA TRP A 234 -2.04 26.15 42.67
C TRP A 234 -0.63 25.73 42.21
N ALA A 235 -0.50 25.11 41.03
CA ALA A 235 0.76 24.61 40.49
C ALA A 235 1.16 25.25 39.15
N GLY A 236 0.45 26.30 38.69
CA GLY A 236 0.68 26.97 37.42
C GLY A 236 -0.61 27.22 36.62
N PRO A 237 -0.51 27.82 35.42
CA PRO A 237 -1.67 28.07 34.57
C PRO A 237 -2.27 26.77 34.01
N LEU A 238 -3.60 26.72 33.91
CA LEU A 238 -4.33 25.68 33.19
C LEU A 238 -4.34 26.02 31.70
N SER A 239 -3.66 25.23 30.86
CA SER A 239 -3.77 25.41 29.41
C SER A 239 -5.02 24.71 28.89
N VAL A 240 -5.79 25.40 28.04
CA VAL A 240 -7.02 24.91 27.41
C VAL A 240 -6.94 25.14 25.91
N ALA A 241 -7.32 24.12 25.12
CA ALA A 241 -7.51 24.26 23.68
C ALA A 241 -8.84 23.64 23.26
N PHE A 242 -9.54 24.26 22.33
CA PHE A 242 -10.80 23.75 21.79
C PHE A 242 -11.01 24.23 20.36
N GLY A 243 -11.87 23.52 19.65
CA GLY A 243 -12.14 23.86 18.26
C GLY A 243 -13.20 22.98 17.62
N GLY A 244 -13.46 23.27 16.35
CA GLY A 244 -14.37 22.49 15.53
C GLY A 244 -13.97 22.51 14.06
N GLU A 245 -14.33 21.44 13.36
CA GLU A 245 -13.99 21.25 11.95
C GLU A 245 -15.19 20.71 11.17
N TYR A 246 -15.36 21.24 9.96
CA TYR A 246 -16.16 20.62 8.91
C TYR A 246 -15.23 20.15 7.80
N ARG A 247 -15.47 18.93 7.30
CA ARG A 247 -14.73 18.39 6.16
C ARG A 247 -15.65 17.64 5.22
N ARG A 248 -15.54 17.93 3.92
CA ARG A 248 -16.21 17.18 2.86
C ARG A 248 -15.18 16.59 1.92
N GLU A 249 -15.32 15.31 1.65
CA GLU A 249 -14.52 14.63 0.63
C GLU A 249 -15.43 14.06 -0.45
N PHE A 250 -15.02 14.22 -1.70
CA PHE A 250 -15.69 13.64 -2.86
C PHE A 250 -14.66 13.10 -3.82
N TYR A 251 -15.00 11.99 -4.47
CA TYR A 251 -14.24 11.53 -5.61
C TYR A 251 -15.14 11.01 -6.72
N ARG A 252 -14.59 11.06 -7.94
CA ARG A 252 -15.11 10.36 -9.11
C ARG A 252 -13.97 9.72 -9.87
N VAL A 253 -14.24 8.58 -10.47
CA VAL A 253 -13.32 7.88 -11.33
C VAL A 253 -14.05 7.28 -12.51
N HIS A 254 -13.37 7.27 -13.66
CA HIS A 254 -13.83 6.56 -14.84
C HIS A 254 -12.67 5.83 -15.52
N GLY A 255 -12.98 4.69 -16.13
CA GLY A 255 -12.06 3.88 -16.93
C GLY A 255 -12.41 3.92 -18.42
N ASP A 256 -11.62 3.22 -19.24
CA ASP A 256 -11.95 2.99 -20.65
C ASP A 256 -13.18 2.06 -20.82
N PRO A 257 -13.89 2.11 -21.97
CA PRO A 257 -15.03 1.24 -22.23
C PRO A 257 -14.71 -0.27 -22.25
N TYR A 258 -13.48 -0.68 -22.57
CA TYR A 258 -13.13 -2.11 -22.64
C TYR A 258 -12.88 -2.70 -21.25
N GLY A 259 -12.32 -1.92 -20.33
CA GLY A 259 -12.14 -2.24 -18.92
C GLY A 259 -13.42 -2.05 -18.12
N ALA A 260 -14.04 -0.87 -18.20
CA ALA A 260 -15.18 -0.47 -17.38
C ALA A 260 -16.53 -1.01 -17.88
N GLY A 261 -16.62 -1.36 -19.16
CA GLY A 261 -17.89 -1.54 -19.87
C GLY A 261 -18.36 -0.23 -20.52
N VAL A 262 -19.18 -0.34 -21.55
CA VAL A 262 -19.70 0.79 -22.32
C VAL A 262 -20.87 1.42 -21.55
N THR A 263 -20.64 2.64 -21.05
CA THR A 263 -21.66 3.40 -20.30
C THR A 263 -21.61 4.88 -20.71
N ALA A 264 -22.51 5.71 -20.17
CA ALA A 264 -22.44 7.16 -20.34
C ALA A 264 -21.13 7.78 -19.79
N LEU A 265 -20.47 7.13 -18.82
CA LEU A 265 -19.20 7.59 -18.24
C LEU A 265 -17.97 7.04 -18.97
N SER A 266 -18.16 6.00 -19.79
CA SER A 266 -17.12 5.29 -20.54
C SER A 266 -17.68 4.86 -21.91
N PRO A 267 -18.02 5.80 -22.81
CA PRO A 267 -18.55 5.46 -24.12
C PRO A 267 -17.44 4.96 -25.05
N ASN A 268 -17.83 4.22 -26.09
CA ASN A 268 -16.93 3.93 -27.22
C ASN A 268 -16.46 5.25 -27.87
N SER A 269 -15.25 5.24 -28.40
CA SER A 269 -14.62 6.41 -29.02
C SER A 269 -13.71 5.98 -30.18
N THR A 270 -13.06 6.93 -30.84
CA THR A 270 -12.03 6.60 -31.85
C THR A 270 -10.85 5.82 -31.26
N ALA A 271 -10.49 6.10 -30.00
CA ALA A 271 -9.43 5.37 -29.30
C ALA A 271 -9.86 3.96 -28.87
N TYR A 272 -11.15 3.77 -28.61
CA TYR A 272 -11.78 2.52 -28.19
C TYR A 272 -13.04 2.25 -29.03
N PRO A 273 -12.89 1.81 -30.29
CA PRO A 273 -14.03 1.56 -31.18
C PRO A 273 -14.91 0.42 -30.66
N ALA A 274 -16.16 0.35 -31.11
CA ALA A 274 -17.02 -0.80 -30.79
C ALA A 274 -16.39 -2.09 -31.34
N ASP A 275 -16.31 -3.12 -30.50
CA ASP A 275 -15.74 -4.41 -30.86
C ASP A 275 -16.73 -5.54 -30.49
N PRO A 276 -17.20 -6.34 -31.47
CA PRO A 276 -18.20 -7.37 -31.24
C PRO A 276 -17.68 -8.57 -30.42
N LEU A 277 -16.37 -8.73 -30.26
CA LEU A 277 -15.79 -9.79 -29.43
C LEU A 277 -15.66 -9.41 -27.97
N LEU A 278 -15.74 -8.11 -27.66
CA LEU A 278 -15.54 -7.62 -26.29
C LEU A 278 -16.87 -7.60 -25.54
N ASN A 279 -16.81 -7.91 -24.24
CA ASN A 279 -17.96 -7.79 -23.37
C ASN A 279 -18.23 -6.31 -23.10
N SER A 280 -19.09 -5.69 -23.89
CA SER A 280 -19.43 -4.26 -23.76
C SER A 280 -20.28 -3.96 -22.54
N ALA A 281 -21.03 -4.92 -22.01
CA ALA A 281 -21.91 -4.70 -20.86
C ALA A 281 -21.14 -4.71 -19.54
N LEU A 282 -20.25 -5.70 -19.34
CA LEU A 282 -19.47 -5.85 -18.13
C LEU A 282 -18.09 -5.18 -18.22
N GLY A 283 -17.53 -5.03 -19.42
CA GLY A 283 -16.11 -4.72 -19.61
C GLY A 283 -15.24 -5.92 -19.25
N SER A 284 -14.18 -5.69 -18.47
CA SER A 284 -13.25 -6.73 -17.99
C SER A 284 -12.52 -7.48 -19.11
N ASN A 285 -12.26 -6.81 -20.24
CA ASN A 285 -11.69 -7.44 -21.43
C ASN A 285 -10.15 -7.50 -21.42
N TRP A 286 -9.50 -6.66 -20.62
CA TRP A 286 -8.04 -6.61 -20.53
C TRP A 286 -7.47 -7.76 -19.69
N ALA A 287 -6.23 -8.14 -19.93
CA ALA A 287 -5.50 -9.07 -19.08
C ALA A 287 -5.24 -8.49 -17.67
N ALA A 288 -4.97 -7.19 -17.60
CA ALA A 288 -4.77 -6.41 -16.39
C ALA A 288 -5.33 -4.98 -16.60
N GLY A 289 -5.50 -4.20 -15.52
CA GLY A 289 -5.98 -2.81 -15.66
C GLY A 289 -7.46 -2.68 -16.01
N ASN A 290 -8.31 -3.64 -15.63
CA ASN A 290 -9.76 -3.56 -15.84
C ASN A 290 -10.43 -2.57 -14.87
N TYR A 291 -10.08 -1.28 -14.98
CA TYR A 291 -10.59 -0.22 -14.13
C TYR A 291 -12.09 0.00 -14.34
N LYS A 292 -12.85 0.17 -13.26
CA LYS A 292 -14.28 0.48 -13.31
C LYS A 292 -14.57 1.94 -12.96
N ASN A 293 -15.76 2.39 -13.37
CA ASN A 293 -16.29 3.70 -13.01
C ASN A 293 -16.76 3.71 -11.54
N GLY A 294 -16.62 4.85 -10.86
CA GLY A 294 -17.06 4.99 -9.47
C GLY A 294 -17.19 6.44 -9.02
N ARG A 295 -17.97 6.64 -7.96
CA ARG A 295 -18.16 7.94 -7.31
C ARG A 295 -18.54 7.76 -5.85
N GLY A 296 -18.11 8.67 -5.00
CA GLY A 296 -18.47 8.65 -3.58
C GLY A 296 -18.24 10.01 -2.93
N LYS A 297 -18.97 10.28 -1.85
CA LYS A 297 -18.72 11.41 -0.95
C LYS A 297 -19.05 11.04 0.48
N TYR A 298 -18.40 11.72 1.42
CA TYR A 298 -18.87 11.83 2.79
C TYR A 298 -18.58 13.22 3.35
N GLU A 299 -19.25 13.53 4.46
CA GLU A 299 -19.09 14.76 5.23
C GLU A 299 -18.77 14.40 6.68
N VAL A 300 -17.96 15.23 7.32
CA VAL A 300 -17.49 15.09 8.70
C VAL A 300 -17.72 16.40 9.43
N TYR A 301 -18.28 16.29 10.62
CA TYR A 301 -18.39 17.40 11.58
C TYR A 301 -17.70 16.97 12.86
N GLU A 302 -16.80 17.79 13.37
CA GLU A 302 -15.98 17.47 14.54
C GLU A 302 -15.93 18.63 15.53
N GLY A 303 -15.86 18.28 16.82
CA GLY A 303 -15.52 19.20 17.90
C GLY A 303 -14.56 18.55 18.89
N PHE A 304 -13.67 19.34 19.50
CA PHE A 304 -12.71 18.84 20.47
C PHE A 304 -12.47 19.81 21.65
N LEU A 305 -11.98 19.26 22.76
CA LEU A 305 -11.51 19.97 23.93
C LEU A 305 -10.27 19.27 24.50
N GLU A 306 -9.22 20.04 24.79
CA GLU A 306 -7.97 19.59 25.41
C GLU A 306 -7.62 20.45 26.61
N LEU A 307 -7.08 19.81 27.65
CA LEU A 307 -6.72 20.39 28.94
C LEU A 307 -5.31 19.93 29.33
N ASN A 308 -4.50 20.83 29.87
CA ASN A 308 -3.22 20.52 30.51
C ASN A 308 -3.17 21.14 31.90
N LEU A 309 -3.37 20.29 32.91
CA LEU A 309 -3.49 20.64 34.32
C LEU A 309 -2.14 20.41 35.04
N PRO A 310 -1.45 21.46 35.51
CA PRO A 310 -0.32 21.29 36.42
C PRO A 310 -0.82 20.81 37.79
N LEU A 311 -0.21 19.75 38.34
CA LEU A 311 -0.61 19.14 39.61
C LEU A 311 0.24 19.64 40.78
N PHE A 312 1.56 19.70 40.59
CA PHE A 312 2.50 20.22 41.57
C PHE A 312 3.78 20.69 40.88
N ASN A 313 4.47 21.62 41.51
CA ASN A 313 5.73 22.20 41.06
C ASN A 313 6.53 22.67 42.29
N SER A 314 7.41 21.82 42.80
CA SER A 314 8.31 22.17 43.91
C SER A 314 9.60 21.36 43.85
N GLU A 315 10.65 21.85 44.51
CA GLU A 315 11.93 21.13 44.56
C GLU A 315 11.82 19.77 45.27
N ALA A 316 10.95 19.66 46.29
CA ALA A 316 10.86 18.46 47.13
C ALA A 316 10.18 17.26 46.43
N ILE A 317 9.20 17.51 45.55
CA ILE A 317 8.43 16.46 44.86
C ILE A 317 8.51 16.55 43.33
N GLY A 318 9.17 17.57 42.79
CA GLY A 318 9.36 17.78 41.36
C GLY A 318 8.17 18.51 40.71
N ARG A 319 7.97 18.27 39.41
CA ARG A 319 6.92 18.90 38.61
C ARG A 319 6.11 17.87 37.87
N ALA A 320 4.79 17.89 38.03
CA ALA A 320 3.90 17.00 37.30
C ALA A 320 2.73 17.74 36.66
N ASN A 321 2.30 17.21 35.51
CA ASN A 321 1.12 17.66 34.79
C ASN A 321 0.27 16.48 34.32
N LEU A 322 -1.03 16.71 34.23
CA LEU A 322 -2.01 15.81 33.66
C LEU A 322 -2.60 16.45 32.40
N ASN A 323 -2.56 15.76 31.28
CA ASN A 323 -3.27 16.15 30.07
C ASN A 323 -4.49 15.26 29.84
N GLY A 324 -5.58 15.88 29.37
CA GLY A 324 -6.80 15.22 28.99
C GLY A 324 -7.35 15.83 27.72
N ALA A 325 -7.82 14.99 26.80
CA ALA A 325 -8.45 15.45 25.55
C ALA A 325 -9.66 14.58 25.21
N GLY A 326 -10.67 15.21 24.61
CA GLY A 326 -11.87 14.58 24.11
C GLY A 326 -12.28 15.15 22.76
N ARG A 327 -12.75 14.29 21.88
CA ARG A 327 -13.19 14.63 20.53
C ARG A 327 -14.48 13.89 20.19
N VAL A 328 -15.42 14.59 19.56
CA VAL A 328 -16.65 14.03 19.01
C VAL A 328 -16.68 14.28 17.52
N THR A 329 -16.90 13.22 16.75
CA THR A 329 -16.86 13.28 15.29
C THR A 329 -18.09 12.61 14.73
N HIS A 330 -18.86 13.30 13.89
CA HIS A 330 -20.03 12.77 13.20
C HIS A 330 -19.72 12.60 11.70
N TYR A 331 -19.76 11.36 11.23
CA TYR A 331 -19.60 11.01 9.83
C TYR A 331 -20.97 10.78 9.17
N SER A 332 -21.19 11.35 8.00
CA SER A 332 -22.43 11.17 7.24
C SER A 332 -22.71 9.71 6.82
N THR A 333 -21.71 8.83 6.89
CA THR A 333 -21.79 7.40 6.56
C THR A 333 -21.98 6.53 7.79
N SER A 334 -21.08 6.63 8.77
CA SER A 334 -21.03 5.73 9.92
C SER A 334 -21.62 6.29 11.22
N GLY A 335 -22.08 7.54 11.23
CA GLY A 335 -22.63 8.20 12.41
C GLY A 335 -21.56 8.77 13.36
N THR A 336 -21.94 8.94 14.63
CA THR A 336 -21.10 9.60 15.64
C THR A 336 -20.14 8.63 16.34
N VAL A 337 -18.89 9.06 16.49
CA VAL A 337 -17.84 8.37 17.24
C VAL A 337 -17.12 9.36 18.14
N TRP A 338 -16.58 8.85 19.25
CA TRP A 338 -15.79 9.64 20.21
C TRP A 338 -14.33 9.22 20.16
N ALA A 339 -13.42 10.09 20.53
CA ALA A 339 -12.03 9.75 20.84
C ALA A 339 -11.61 10.49 22.11
N TRP A 340 -10.70 9.90 22.88
CA TRP A 340 -10.20 10.55 24.09
C TRP A 340 -8.79 10.12 24.42
N LYS A 341 -8.09 10.96 25.16
CA LYS A 341 -6.73 10.73 25.66
C LYS A 341 -6.64 11.22 27.11
N ALA A 342 -5.94 10.45 27.94
CA ALA A 342 -5.52 10.86 29.27
C ALA A 342 -4.05 10.48 29.46
N GLY A 343 -3.22 11.42 29.89
CA GLY A 343 -1.81 11.15 30.12
C GLY A 343 -1.20 12.15 31.09
N GLY A 344 0.03 11.91 31.48
CA GLY A 344 0.74 12.80 32.39
C GLY A 344 2.23 12.59 32.34
N THR A 345 2.96 13.61 32.81
CA THR A 345 4.40 13.52 33.02
C THR A 345 4.75 13.98 34.42
N TRP A 346 5.82 13.40 34.97
CA TRP A 346 6.39 13.79 36.24
C TRP A 346 7.90 13.90 36.11
N ASP A 347 8.40 15.13 36.10
CA ASP A 347 9.79 15.46 36.37
C ASP A 347 10.05 15.24 37.86
N THR A 348 10.78 14.17 38.19
CA THR A 348 11.02 13.82 39.59
C THR A 348 12.06 14.76 40.23
N PRO A 349 12.20 14.77 41.56
CA PRO A 349 13.32 15.46 42.24
C PRO A 349 14.69 14.86 41.90
N LEU A 350 14.74 13.65 41.33
CA LEU A 350 15.98 13.01 40.93
C LEU A 350 16.48 13.61 39.62
N ASP A 351 17.76 13.95 39.60
CA ASP A 351 18.40 14.64 38.50
C ASP A 351 18.21 13.92 37.15
N GLY A 352 17.59 14.64 36.22
CA GLY A 352 17.30 14.16 34.87
C GLY A 352 16.18 13.11 34.75
N ILE A 353 15.57 12.62 35.83
CA ILE A 353 14.57 11.53 35.75
C ILE A 353 13.16 12.06 35.56
N ARG A 354 12.50 11.61 34.47
CA ARG A 354 11.09 11.84 34.18
C ARG A 354 10.34 10.53 34.01
N LEU A 355 9.15 10.45 34.59
CA LEU A 355 8.17 9.39 34.32
C LEU A 355 7.07 9.95 33.41
N ARG A 356 6.57 9.12 32.48
CA ARG A 356 5.44 9.46 31.62
C ARG A 356 4.51 8.27 31.47
N ALA A 357 3.21 8.55 31.34
CA ALA A 357 2.22 7.55 31.01
C ALA A 357 1.09 8.18 30.21
N VAL A 358 0.51 7.42 29.29
CA VAL A 358 -0.63 7.85 28.49
C VAL A 358 -1.50 6.65 28.13
N THR A 359 -2.81 6.89 28.08
CA THR A 359 -3.76 5.96 27.48
C THR A 359 -4.80 6.72 26.67
N SER A 360 -5.21 6.12 25.56
CA SER A 360 -6.17 6.72 24.63
C SER A 360 -7.14 5.69 24.08
N ARG A 361 -8.29 6.20 23.64
CA ARG A 361 -9.17 5.56 22.69
C ARG A 361 -9.09 6.31 21.37
N ASP A 362 -8.43 5.71 20.40
CA ASP A 362 -8.21 6.27 19.08
C ASP A 362 -9.21 5.68 18.08
N VAL A 363 -9.46 6.42 17.01
CA VAL A 363 -10.44 6.03 15.98
C VAL A 363 -9.88 6.27 14.59
N ARG A 364 -10.16 5.35 13.67
CA ARG A 364 -9.92 5.54 12.24
C ARG A 364 -11.23 5.33 11.50
N ALA A 365 -11.71 6.37 10.84
CA ALA A 365 -12.86 6.24 9.94
C ALA A 365 -12.45 5.55 8.63
N PRO A 366 -13.37 4.81 8.00
CA PRO A 366 -13.14 4.24 6.68
C PRO A 366 -12.88 5.35 5.64
N ASN A 367 -11.92 5.13 4.75
CA ASN A 367 -11.63 6.05 3.65
C ASN A 367 -12.63 5.87 2.48
N LEU A 368 -12.62 6.80 1.50
CA LEU A 368 -13.53 6.75 0.35
C LEU A 368 -13.40 5.47 -0.48
N SER A 369 -12.18 4.90 -0.61
CA SER A 369 -11.97 3.64 -1.31
C SER A 369 -12.52 2.44 -0.56
N GLU A 370 -12.52 2.43 0.77
CA GLU A 370 -13.12 1.36 1.57
C GLU A 370 -14.65 1.42 1.50
N LEU A 371 -15.24 2.62 1.52
CA LEU A 371 -16.69 2.83 1.53
C LEU A 371 -17.33 2.67 0.15
N PHE A 372 -16.70 3.24 -0.88
CA PHE A 372 -17.31 3.46 -2.18
C PHE A 372 -16.44 2.99 -3.34
N ALA A 373 -15.39 2.17 -3.11
CA ALA A 373 -14.42 1.75 -4.12
C ALA A 373 -15.03 1.60 -5.51
N ALA A 374 -14.47 2.32 -6.48
CA ALA A 374 -14.66 1.94 -7.86
C ALA A 374 -14.08 0.54 -8.02
N PRO A 375 -14.87 -0.43 -8.48
CA PRO A 375 -14.44 -1.80 -8.40
C PRO A 375 -13.10 -2.01 -9.12
N THR A 376 -12.11 -2.56 -8.41
CA THR A 376 -10.86 -2.98 -9.05
C THR A 376 -10.99 -4.44 -9.43
N VAL A 377 -10.63 -4.77 -10.66
CA VAL A 377 -10.73 -6.12 -11.18
C VAL A 377 -9.34 -6.70 -11.37
N THR A 378 -9.03 -7.73 -10.60
CA THR A 378 -7.79 -8.50 -10.72
C THR A 378 -8.10 -9.83 -11.38
N THR A 379 -7.33 -10.18 -12.41
CA THR A 379 -7.44 -11.48 -13.05
C THR A 379 -6.77 -12.54 -12.18
N LEU A 380 -7.52 -13.58 -11.79
CA LEU A 380 -7.01 -14.78 -11.14
C LEU A 380 -6.88 -15.86 -12.22
N PRO A 381 -5.69 -16.07 -12.80
CA PRO A 381 -5.57 -16.84 -14.03
C PRO A 381 -5.75 -18.34 -13.82
N ASN A 382 -5.44 -18.87 -12.62
CA ASN A 382 -5.61 -20.28 -12.26
C ASN A 382 -6.16 -20.42 -10.82
N PHE A 383 -7.37 -19.92 -10.60
CA PHE A 383 -8.09 -20.05 -9.34
C PHE A 383 -8.60 -21.50 -9.14
N THR A 384 -8.40 -22.08 -7.97
CA THR A 384 -8.84 -23.45 -7.69
C THR A 384 -10.33 -23.47 -7.34
N ASN A 385 -11.16 -24.04 -8.21
CA ASN A 385 -12.56 -24.28 -7.94
C ASN A 385 -12.75 -25.63 -7.19
N PRO A 386 -13.20 -25.63 -5.92
CA PRO A 386 -13.49 -26.85 -5.18
C PRO A 386 -14.84 -27.48 -5.56
N PHE A 387 -15.73 -26.73 -6.23
CA PHE A 387 -17.06 -27.22 -6.62
C PHE A 387 -17.00 -28.03 -7.93
N PRO A 388 -17.81 -29.09 -8.10
CA PRO A 388 -17.90 -29.81 -9.37
C PRO A 388 -18.32 -28.92 -10.55
N PRO A 389 -17.64 -29.00 -11.72
CA PRO A 389 -16.41 -29.73 -11.96
C PRO A 389 -15.22 -29.04 -11.28
N ALA A 390 -14.52 -29.78 -10.41
CA ALA A 390 -13.40 -29.26 -9.65
C ALA A 390 -12.17 -29.08 -10.54
N GLY A 391 -11.31 -28.10 -10.21
CA GLY A 391 -10.08 -27.85 -10.96
C GLY A 391 -9.74 -26.36 -11.09
N GLY A 392 -8.70 -26.06 -11.87
CA GLY A 392 -8.26 -24.68 -12.12
C GLY A 392 -9.16 -23.96 -13.12
N VAL A 393 -9.65 -22.78 -12.73
CA VAL A 393 -10.44 -21.89 -13.58
C VAL A 393 -9.81 -20.50 -13.63
N GLN A 394 -10.02 -19.77 -14.72
CA GLN A 394 -9.80 -18.33 -14.67
C GLN A 394 -11.02 -17.67 -13.99
N ALA A 395 -10.77 -16.72 -13.10
CA ALA A 395 -11.80 -15.89 -12.49
C ALA A 395 -11.33 -14.43 -12.34
N PHE A 396 -12.27 -13.53 -12.11
CA PHE A 396 -12.00 -12.11 -11.83
C PHE A 396 -12.32 -11.80 -10.37
N GLN A 397 -11.32 -11.35 -9.61
CA GLN A 397 -11.56 -10.78 -8.30
C GLN A 397 -12.07 -9.35 -8.49
N ASN A 398 -13.32 -9.09 -8.10
CA ASN A 398 -13.89 -7.75 -8.02
C ASN A 398 -13.78 -7.24 -6.59
N THR A 399 -12.88 -6.30 -6.33
CA THR A 399 -12.86 -5.62 -5.03
C THR A 399 -13.89 -4.50 -5.04
N ILE A 400 -14.87 -4.57 -4.15
CA ILE A 400 -15.97 -3.59 -4.03
C ILE A 400 -15.93 -2.89 -2.68
N GLY A 401 -16.41 -1.65 -2.64
CA GLY A 401 -16.55 -0.89 -1.39
C GLY A 401 -17.70 -1.39 -0.52
N ASN A 402 -17.67 -1.03 0.76
CA ASN A 402 -18.72 -1.31 1.72
C ASN A 402 -19.17 -0.02 2.45
N PRO A 403 -20.32 0.57 2.06
CA PRO A 403 -20.84 1.78 2.71
C PRO A 403 -21.23 1.60 4.17
N ASN A 404 -21.36 0.35 4.65
CA ASN A 404 -21.77 0.03 6.02
C ASN A 404 -20.58 -0.13 6.99
N LEU A 405 -19.36 0.17 6.56
CA LEU A 405 -18.20 0.14 7.46
C LEU A 405 -18.36 1.15 8.59
N LYS A 406 -17.87 0.74 9.76
CA LYS A 406 -17.77 1.56 10.96
C LYS A 406 -16.32 1.96 11.20
N PRO A 407 -16.06 3.01 11.99
CA PRO A 407 -14.71 3.36 12.41
C PRO A 407 -14.04 2.22 13.19
N GLU A 408 -12.76 1.98 12.91
CA GLU A 408 -11.89 1.12 13.69
C GLU A 408 -11.59 1.79 15.04
N ILE A 409 -11.51 1.01 16.12
CA ILE A 409 -11.30 1.54 17.48
C ILE A 409 -10.03 0.96 18.06
N ALA A 410 -9.07 1.82 18.41
CA ALA A 410 -7.86 1.40 19.11
C ALA A 410 -7.92 1.79 20.59
N ARG A 411 -7.34 0.95 21.45
CA ARG A 411 -6.94 1.28 22.81
C ARG A 411 -5.43 1.23 22.90
N ASN A 412 -4.83 2.37 23.21
CA ASN A 412 -3.39 2.49 23.40
C ASN A 412 -3.07 2.74 24.88
N THR A 413 -2.00 2.14 25.36
CA THR A 413 -1.41 2.41 26.67
C THR A 413 0.10 2.40 26.51
N GLU A 414 0.75 3.47 26.97
CA GLU A 414 2.20 3.62 26.95
C GLU A 414 2.67 4.13 28.32
N VAL A 415 3.76 3.54 28.81
CA VAL A 415 4.41 3.93 30.07
C VAL A 415 5.91 4.01 29.84
N GLY A 416 6.52 5.10 30.26
CA GLY A 416 7.91 5.38 29.94
C GLY A 416 8.69 6.06 31.05
N ILE A 417 10.00 5.87 31.00
CA ILE A 417 10.99 6.55 31.83
C ILE A 417 12.02 7.21 30.93
N VAL A 418 12.42 8.43 31.31
CA VAL A 418 13.41 9.23 30.60
C VAL A 418 14.48 9.68 31.58
N LEU A 419 15.74 9.58 31.18
CA LEU A 419 16.88 10.24 31.80
C LEU A 419 17.37 11.34 30.84
N SER A 420 17.18 12.61 31.19
CA SER A 420 17.48 13.75 30.33
C SER A 420 18.61 14.58 30.93
N HIS A 421 19.77 14.54 30.28
CA HIS A 421 20.94 15.39 30.52
C HIS A 421 21.32 15.50 32.01
N PRO A 422 21.54 14.36 32.71
CA PRO A 422 21.90 14.41 34.11
C PRO A 422 23.22 15.18 34.29
N SER A 423 23.38 15.83 35.44
CA SER A 423 24.56 16.66 35.76
C SER A 423 25.90 15.93 35.61
N TRP A 424 25.93 14.61 35.87
CA TRP A 424 27.12 13.77 35.70
C TRP A 424 27.44 13.41 34.24
N ALA A 425 26.46 13.54 33.33
CA ALA A 425 26.64 13.38 31.88
C ALA A 425 25.71 14.34 31.11
N PRO A 426 26.03 15.64 31.04
CA PRO A 426 25.13 16.66 30.49
C PRO A 426 24.77 16.52 29.01
N GLY A 427 25.45 15.63 28.28
CA GLY A 427 25.15 15.30 26.89
C GLY A 427 24.27 14.06 26.71
N LEU A 428 24.01 13.28 27.77
CA LEU A 428 23.33 11.99 27.71
C LEU A 428 21.81 12.14 27.82
N GLY A 429 21.08 11.50 26.92
CA GLY A 429 19.64 11.30 27.02
C GLY A 429 19.29 9.83 26.79
N LEU A 430 18.51 9.22 27.69
CA LEU A 430 18.00 7.85 27.54
C LEU A 430 16.47 7.85 27.69
N SER A 431 15.76 7.05 26.92
CA SER A 431 14.36 6.71 27.19
C SER A 431 14.09 5.22 27.00
N PHE A 432 13.13 4.73 27.77
CA PHE A 432 12.55 3.41 27.61
C PHE A 432 11.04 3.53 27.76
N ASP A 433 10.30 3.04 26.78
CA ASP A 433 8.86 3.14 26.71
C ASP A 433 8.26 1.78 26.40
N TYR A 434 7.40 1.29 27.28
CA TYR A 434 6.60 0.09 27.02
C TYR A 434 5.26 0.52 26.42
N TYR A 435 4.88 -0.10 25.31
CA TYR A 435 3.59 0.15 24.66
C TYR A 435 2.74 -1.13 24.60
N LYS A 436 1.43 -0.92 24.62
CA LYS A 436 0.43 -1.94 24.35
C LYS A 436 -0.74 -1.35 23.59
N ILE A 437 -1.01 -1.90 22.42
CA ILE A 437 -2.06 -1.44 21.52
C ILE A 437 -3.01 -2.61 21.25
N LYS A 438 -4.31 -2.36 21.37
CA LYS A 438 -5.36 -3.27 20.92
C LYS A 438 -6.25 -2.53 19.93
N LEU A 439 -6.41 -3.08 18.74
CA LEU A 439 -7.25 -2.55 17.68
C LEU A 439 -8.41 -3.51 17.42
N ASP A 440 -9.63 -3.03 17.60
CA ASP A 440 -10.87 -3.80 17.42
C ASP A 440 -11.62 -3.30 16.18
N GLY A 441 -12.25 -4.24 15.46
CA GLY A 441 -13.06 -3.94 14.28
C GLY A 441 -12.23 -3.45 13.10
N VAL A 442 -11.01 -3.98 12.94
CA VAL A 442 -10.13 -3.72 11.81
C VAL A 442 -10.87 -4.02 10.51
N VAL A 443 -10.85 -3.06 9.60
CA VAL A 443 -11.37 -3.18 8.25
C VAL A 443 -10.45 -4.11 7.49
N SER A 444 -10.92 -5.34 7.26
CA SER A 444 -10.17 -6.37 6.55
C SER A 444 -11.05 -7.04 5.50
N THR A 445 -10.41 -7.64 4.51
CA THR A 445 -11.06 -8.37 3.42
C THR A 445 -10.71 -9.85 3.50
N LEU A 446 -11.64 -10.70 3.09
CA LEU A 446 -11.35 -12.11 2.85
C LEU A 446 -10.66 -12.29 1.51
N SER A 447 -9.71 -13.22 1.44
CA SER A 447 -9.15 -13.66 0.15
C SER A 447 -10.23 -14.38 -0.69
N PRO A 448 -10.12 -14.38 -2.03
CA PRO A 448 -11.02 -15.15 -2.89
C PRO A 448 -11.10 -16.63 -2.50
N ASP A 449 -9.96 -17.25 -2.14
CA ASP A 449 -9.90 -18.65 -1.70
C ASP A 449 -10.72 -18.86 -0.42
N GLN A 450 -10.61 -17.98 0.57
CA GLN A 450 -11.40 -18.05 1.81
C GLN A 450 -12.91 -17.94 1.53
N ILE A 451 -13.33 -16.98 0.69
CA ILE A 451 -14.75 -16.78 0.36
C ILE A 451 -15.36 -18.05 -0.25
N VAL A 452 -14.68 -18.61 -1.26
CA VAL A 452 -15.13 -19.80 -1.97
C VAL A 452 -15.08 -21.02 -1.06
N ARG A 453 -14.00 -21.18 -0.28
CA ARG A 453 -13.83 -22.30 0.64
C ARG A 453 -14.85 -22.31 1.77
N PHE A 454 -15.16 -21.18 2.40
CA PHE A 454 -16.18 -21.16 3.47
C PHE A 454 -17.57 -21.49 2.95
N CYS A 455 -17.91 -21.08 1.72
CA CYS A 455 -19.14 -21.55 1.09
C CYS A 455 -19.10 -23.08 0.87
N PHE A 456 -17.98 -23.61 0.38
CA PHE A 456 -17.80 -25.05 0.16
C PHE A 456 -17.90 -25.86 1.47
N GLU A 457 -17.38 -25.31 2.56
CA GLU A 457 -17.47 -25.88 3.93
C GLU A 457 -18.86 -25.70 4.58
N GLY A 458 -19.83 -25.11 3.87
CA GLY A 458 -21.25 -25.04 4.26
C GLY A 458 -21.73 -23.68 4.77
N ASN A 459 -20.87 -22.67 4.87
CA ASN A 459 -21.26 -21.34 5.31
C ASN A 459 -21.96 -20.55 4.20
N GLN A 460 -23.30 -20.58 4.25
CA GLN A 460 -24.17 -19.97 3.23
C GLN A 460 -23.99 -18.46 3.07
N ALA A 461 -23.43 -17.76 4.06
CA ALA A 461 -23.21 -16.31 3.98
C ALA A 461 -22.26 -15.90 2.85
N PHE A 462 -21.37 -16.80 2.41
CA PHE A 462 -20.37 -16.51 1.37
C PHE A 462 -20.75 -17.01 -0.02
N CYS A 463 -21.77 -17.86 -0.15
CA CYS A 463 -22.12 -18.52 -1.40
C CYS A 463 -22.70 -17.60 -2.48
N GLY A 464 -23.23 -16.42 -2.11
CA GLY A 464 -23.67 -15.40 -3.06
C GLY A 464 -22.55 -14.51 -3.61
N GLY A 465 -21.32 -14.68 -3.13
CA GLY A 465 -20.20 -13.78 -3.43
C GLY A 465 -19.45 -14.07 -4.73
N PHE A 466 -19.75 -15.16 -5.44
CA PHE A 466 -18.95 -15.60 -6.59
C PHE A 466 -19.74 -16.41 -7.63
N VAL A 467 -19.17 -16.52 -8.82
CA VAL A 467 -19.55 -17.47 -9.89
C VAL A 467 -18.26 -18.05 -10.47
N LEU A 468 -18.11 -19.38 -10.50
CA LEU A 468 -16.90 -20.06 -11.00
C LEU A 468 -17.14 -20.95 -12.23
N ASN A 469 -18.38 -21.09 -12.66
CA ASN A 469 -18.82 -21.95 -13.76
C ASN A 469 -19.66 -21.19 -14.80
N SER A 470 -19.36 -19.92 -15.04
CA SER A 470 -20.08 -19.10 -16.01
C SER A 470 -19.91 -19.65 -17.43
N PRO A 471 -20.99 -19.77 -18.21
CA PRO A 471 -20.89 -20.17 -19.62
C PRO A 471 -20.32 -19.05 -20.50
N THR A 472 -20.27 -17.83 -19.99
CA THR A 472 -19.75 -16.66 -20.70
C THR A 472 -18.28 -16.47 -20.38
N GLN A 473 -17.43 -16.42 -21.42
CA GLN A 473 -16.02 -16.06 -21.26
C GLN A 473 -15.92 -14.69 -20.58
N GLY A 474 -15.12 -14.60 -19.52
CA GLY A 474 -15.05 -13.38 -18.72
C GLY A 474 -16.01 -13.31 -17.54
N GLY A 475 -16.95 -14.26 -17.44
CA GLY A 475 -18.07 -14.20 -16.49
C GLY A 475 -17.83 -14.86 -15.12
N ASN A 476 -16.68 -15.51 -14.92
CA ASN A 476 -16.30 -16.05 -13.62
C ASN A 476 -15.78 -14.92 -12.74
N PHE A 477 -16.33 -14.74 -11.55
CA PHE A 477 -15.90 -13.69 -10.63
C PHE A 477 -15.99 -14.10 -9.17
N ILE A 478 -15.22 -13.41 -8.32
CA ILE A 478 -15.32 -13.44 -6.87
C ILE A 478 -15.35 -12.00 -6.37
N ASN A 479 -16.41 -11.62 -5.66
CA ASN A 479 -16.52 -10.30 -5.05
C ASN A 479 -15.81 -10.30 -3.70
N VAL A 480 -14.81 -9.44 -3.55
CA VAL A 480 -14.10 -9.21 -2.30
C VAL A 480 -14.55 -7.86 -1.74
N GLN A 481 -15.02 -7.87 -0.50
CA GLN A 481 -15.56 -6.69 0.17
C GLN A 481 -14.93 -6.55 1.56
N PRO A 482 -14.61 -5.32 2.01
CA PRO A 482 -14.09 -5.08 3.35
C PRO A 482 -15.20 -5.13 4.42
N PHE A 483 -14.84 -5.60 5.61
CA PHE A 483 -15.71 -5.66 6.79
C PHE A 483 -14.93 -5.35 8.07
N ASN A 484 -15.59 -4.83 9.10
CA ASN A 484 -15.02 -4.66 10.45
C ASN A 484 -15.02 -6.00 11.21
N LEU A 485 -14.13 -6.93 10.84
CA LEU A 485 -14.09 -8.29 11.40
C LEU A 485 -12.83 -8.57 12.21
N ALA A 486 -11.67 -8.06 11.78
CA ALA A 486 -10.40 -8.44 12.37
C ALA A 486 -10.11 -7.67 13.66
N SER A 487 -9.23 -8.23 14.50
CA SER A 487 -8.68 -7.54 15.66
C SER A 487 -7.18 -7.78 15.77
N TRP A 488 -6.44 -6.75 16.14
CA TRP A 488 -4.99 -6.82 16.31
C TRP A 488 -4.61 -6.48 17.75
N LYS A 489 -3.58 -7.14 18.27
CA LYS A 489 -2.98 -6.83 19.57
C LYS A 489 -1.47 -6.83 19.43
N THR A 490 -0.84 -5.74 19.84
CA THR A 490 0.61 -5.66 19.86
C THR A 490 1.12 -5.07 21.15
N SER A 491 2.27 -5.56 21.61
CA SER A 491 3.03 -4.94 22.69
C SER A 491 4.52 -5.10 22.43
N GLY A 492 5.30 -4.21 23.03
CA GLY A 492 6.72 -4.12 22.81
C GLY A 492 7.31 -2.98 23.62
N PHE A 493 8.54 -2.62 23.30
CA PHE A 493 9.17 -1.46 23.89
C PHE A 493 10.06 -0.73 22.89
N ASP A 494 10.08 0.59 23.06
CA ASP A 494 10.92 1.53 22.33
C ASP A 494 12.02 2.07 23.25
N ILE A 495 13.21 2.20 22.69
CA ILE A 495 14.43 2.62 23.38
C ILE A 495 15.06 3.75 22.59
N GLU A 496 15.38 4.85 23.25
CA GLU A 496 16.21 5.91 22.69
C GLU A 496 17.45 6.12 23.55
N ALA A 497 18.60 6.21 22.90
CA ALA A 497 19.83 6.69 23.51
C ALA A 497 20.41 7.81 22.66
N SER A 498 20.78 8.90 23.29
CA SER A 498 21.41 10.05 22.63
C SER A 498 22.57 10.55 23.46
N TYR A 499 23.64 10.96 22.79
CA TYR A 499 24.78 11.59 23.41
C TYR A 499 25.33 12.73 22.55
N GLN A 500 25.34 13.94 23.10
CA GLN A 500 25.96 15.09 22.47
C GLN A 500 27.30 15.41 23.15
N TRP A 501 28.40 15.28 22.39
CA TRP A 501 29.73 15.67 22.81
C TRP A 501 30.17 16.94 22.08
N LYS A 502 30.11 18.07 22.79
CA LYS A 502 30.61 19.35 22.28
C LYS A 502 32.14 19.38 22.36
N LYS A 503 32.78 19.82 21.28
CA LYS A 503 34.24 19.91 21.13
C LYS A 503 34.96 18.61 21.49
N PRO A 504 34.62 17.48 20.84
CA PRO A 504 35.19 16.18 21.18
C PRO A 504 36.71 16.21 21.03
N LEU A 505 37.42 15.77 22.08
CA LEU A 505 38.89 15.77 22.13
C LEU A 505 39.54 17.15 21.88
N GLY A 506 38.80 18.25 22.13
CA GLY A 506 39.26 19.61 21.87
C GLY A 506 39.11 20.08 20.42
N ILE A 507 38.57 19.25 19.53
CA ILE A 507 38.37 19.58 18.11
C ILE A 507 37.09 20.42 17.95
N PRO A 508 37.12 21.59 17.29
CA PRO A 508 35.93 22.41 17.07
C PRO A 508 34.84 21.67 16.27
N GLY A 509 33.69 21.46 16.90
CA GLY A 509 32.54 20.81 16.31
C GLY A 509 31.67 20.13 17.36
N ASN A 510 30.58 19.52 16.92
CA ASN A 510 29.70 18.73 17.76
C ASN A 510 29.65 17.31 17.22
N PHE A 511 29.93 16.34 18.08
CA PHE A 511 29.61 14.94 17.79
C PHE A 511 28.28 14.60 18.44
N THR A 512 27.37 14.00 17.68
CA THR A 512 26.08 13.53 18.18
C THR A 512 25.91 12.07 17.80
N LEU A 513 25.70 11.21 18.80
CA LEU A 513 25.22 9.85 18.63
C LEU A 513 23.74 9.83 18.99
N ARG A 514 22.92 9.21 18.14
CA ARG A 514 21.53 8.90 18.45
C ARG A 514 21.22 7.47 18.02
N VAL A 515 20.63 6.69 18.90
CA VAL A 515 20.27 5.29 18.68
C VAL A 515 18.80 5.13 19.04
N LEU A 516 18.04 4.57 18.10
CA LEU A 516 16.65 4.17 18.29
C LEU A 516 16.57 2.66 18.16
N GLY A 517 15.86 2.00 19.07
CA GLY A 517 15.60 0.56 19.03
C GLY A 517 14.15 0.26 19.36
N THR A 518 13.52 -0.61 18.58
CA THR A 518 12.18 -1.11 18.85
C THR A 518 12.23 -2.63 18.94
N HIS A 519 11.62 -3.19 19.99
CA HIS A 519 11.37 -4.62 20.10
C HIS A 519 9.88 -4.91 20.08
N VAL A 520 9.43 -5.66 19.08
CA VAL A 520 8.04 -6.14 19.00
C VAL A 520 7.97 -7.48 19.69
N LYS A 521 7.30 -7.54 20.84
CA LYS A 521 7.20 -8.77 21.64
C LYS A 521 6.09 -9.71 21.13
N GLU A 522 4.96 -9.13 20.74
CA GLU A 522 3.81 -9.83 20.17
C GLU A 522 3.11 -8.92 19.15
N PHE A 523 2.61 -9.51 18.08
CA PHE A 523 1.71 -8.88 17.10
C PHE A 523 0.64 -9.88 16.68
N LEU A 524 -0.32 -10.13 17.55
CA LEU A 524 -1.40 -11.08 17.33
C LEU A 524 -2.42 -10.52 16.35
N VAL A 525 -2.65 -11.24 15.25
CA VAL A 525 -3.66 -10.93 14.24
C VAL A 525 -4.74 -12.00 14.30
N ASP A 526 -5.94 -11.59 14.74
CA ASP A 526 -7.16 -12.37 14.64
C ASP A 526 -7.95 -11.88 13.43
N ALA A 527 -8.18 -12.76 12.46
CA ALA A 527 -8.94 -12.42 11.28
C ALA A 527 -10.44 -12.23 11.58
N GLY A 528 -10.96 -12.67 12.74
CA GLY A 528 -12.37 -12.56 13.10
C GLY A 528 -13.29 -13.46 12.29
N ILE A 529 -12.74 -14.55 11.76
CA ILE A 529 -13.45 -15.50 10.90
C ILE A 529 -13.40 -16.88 11.54
N ALA A 530 -14.55 -17.52 11.67
CA ALA A 530 -14.62 -18.88 12.20
C ALA A 530 -13.73 -19.83 11.38
N GLY A 531 -12.88 -20.59 12.08
CA GLY A 531 -11.97 -21.56 11.46
C GLY A 531 -10.66 -20.97 10.92
N VAL A 532 -10.37 -19.68 11.13
CA VAL A 532 -9.05 -19.08 10.88
C VAL A 532 -8.34 -18.86 12.20
N ASP A 533 -7.13 -19.39 12.34
CA ASP A 533 -6.36 -19.28 13.57
C ASP A 533 -5.75 -17.89 13.74
N VAL A 534 -5.57 -17.48 15.01
CA VAL A 534 -4.84 -16.26 15.36
C VAL A 534 -3.35 -16.49 15.11
N VAL A 535 -2.72 -15.58 14.37
CA VAL A 535 -1.29 -15.67 14.04
C VAL A 535 -0.54 -14.52 14.69
N ASP A 536 0.55 -14.84 15.40
CA ASP A 536 1.51 -13.83 15.84
C ASP A 536 2.42 -13.45 14.67
N GLN A 537 2.53 -12.17 14.33
CA GLN A 537 3.40 -11.68 13.24
C GLN A 537 4.70 -11.08 13.76
N ALA A 538 4.95 -11.06 15.08
CA ALA A 538 6.28 -10.70 15.58
C ALA A 538 7.33 -11.68 15.01
N GLY A 539 8.42 -11.14 14.44
CA GLY A 539 9.46 -11.92 13.79
C GLY A 539 9.12 -12.42 12.38
N ALA A 540 7.95 -12.08 11.83
CA ALA A 540 7.55 -12.44 10.47
C ALA A 540 8.12 -11.46 9.44
N ASN A 541 9.31 -11.77 8.92
CA ASN A 541 10.08 -10.91 8.02
C ASN A 541 9.57 -10.91 6.57
N ASN A 542 8.65 -11.79 6.18
CA ASN A 542 7.94 -11.62 4.91
C ASN A 542 6.95 -10.44 4.96
N GLY A 543 6.53 -10.05 6.17
CA GLY A 543 5.84 -8.81 6.50
C GLY A 543 6.82 -7.67 6.81
N ALA A 544 6.45 -6.78 7.73
CA ALA A 544 7.27 -5.62 8.11
C ALA A 544 7.50 -5.53 9.62
N THR A 545 7.44 -6.67 10.31
CA THR A 545 7.43 -6.77 11.78
C THR A 545 8.55 -7.68 12.30
N PRO A 546 9.84 -7.34 12.05
CA PRO A 546 10.95 -8.05 12.68
C PRO A 546 10.86 -7.91 14.21
N ASP A 547 11.40 -8.88 14.94
CA ASP A 547 11.43 -8.82 16.41
C ASP A 547 12.20 -7.59 16.88
N TRP A 548 13.30 -7.25 16.21
CA TRP A 548 14.08 -6.06 16.51
C TRP A 548 14.34 -5.21 15.28
N LYS A 549 14.32 -3.89 15.48
CA LYS A 549 14.79 -2.90 14.53
C LYS A 549 15.57 -1.81 15.24
N TRP A 550 16.71 -1.44 14.68
CA TRP A 550 17.59 -0.41 15.23
C TRP A 550 18.01 0.60 14.16
N LEU A 551 18.10 1.85 14.58
CA LEU A 551 18.62 2.95 13.79
C LEU A 551 19.62 3.73 14.65
N ALA A 552 20.91 3.61 14.34
CA ALA A 552 21.93 4.46 14.92
C ALA A 552 22.34 5.53 13.90
N THR A 553 22.56 6.75 14.38
CA THR A 553 23.05 7.87 13.58
C THR A 553 24.14 8.58 14.35
N GLN A 554 25.30 8.67 13.72
CA GLN A 554 26.46 9.40 14.21
C GLN A 554 26.66 10.60 13.31
N SER A 555 26.66 11.80 13.88
CA SER A 555 26.95 13.02 13.13
C SER A 555 28.09 13.78 13.76
N TYR A 556 28.93 14.34 12.90
CA TYR A 556 29.93 15.32 13.29
C TYR A 556 29.71 16.56 12.43
N ASP A 557 29.49 17.71 13.06
CA ASP A 557 29.26 18.97 12.37
C ASP A 557 30.08 20.12 12.96
N ASN A 558 30.49 21.03 12.09
CA ASN A 558 31.02 22.34 12.42
C ASN A 558 30.55 23.35 11.35
N ASP A 559 31.10 24.57 11.40
CA ASP A 559 30.70 25.65 10.48
C ASP A 559 31.05 25.38 9.01
N VAL A 560 32.01 24.49 8.74
CA VAL A 560 32.54 24.20 7.41
C VAL A 560 31.94 22.95 6.80
N PHE A 561 31.83 21.86 7.58
CA PHE A 561 31.38 20.58 7.06
C PHE A 561 30.52 19.81 8.07
N SER A 562 29.76 18.87 7.54
CA SER A 562 29.04 17.86 8.32
C SER A 562 29.31 16.48 7.74
N LEU A 563 29.51 15.48 8.59
CA LEU A 563 29.52 14.07 8.24
C LEU A 563 28.41 13.35 9.02
N ASN A 564 27.78 12.39 8.38
CA ASN A 564 26.72 11.57 8.96
C ASN A 564 26.96 10.11 8.57
N LEU A 565 27.00 9.24 9.57
CA LEU A 565 26.98 7.79 9.40
C LEU A 565 25.66 7.28 9.98
N GLN A 566 24.88 6.57 9.17
CA GLN A 566 23.63 5.97 9.58
C GLN A 566 23.74 4.45 9.48
N GLU A 567 23.40 3.77 10.56
CA GLU A 567 23.44 2.32 10.67
C GLU A 567 22.02 1.82 10.89
N ARG A 568 21.52 1.00 9.97
CA ARG A 568 20.18 0.40 10.01
C ARG A 568 20.33 -1.09 10.20
N TRP A 569 19.69 -1.64 11.23
CA TRP A 569 19.68 -3.08 11.47
C TRP A 569 18.27 -3.58 11.76
N PHE A 570 17.97 -4.80 11.36
CA PHE A 570 16.83 -5.56 11.88
C PHE A 570 17.19 -7.03 12.02
N SER A 571 16.50 -7.72 12.94
CA SER A 571 16.82 -9.10 13.26
C SER A 571 16.47 -10.08 12.16
N ASP A 572 17.15 -11.23 12.18
CA ASP A 572 16.66 -12.46 11.56
C ASP A 572 15.24 -12.75 12.02
N GLY A 573 14.51 -13.48 11.18
CA GLY A 573 13.13 -13.87 11.44
C GLY A 573 12.73 -15.06 10.58
N VAL A 574 11.43 -15.22 10.44
CA VAL A 574 10.82 -16.30 9.65
C VAL A 574 10.01 -15.71 8.49
N PHE A 575 9.59 -16.53 7.53
CA PHE A 575 8.64 -16.04 6.52
C PHE A 575 7.28 -15.73 7.16
N GLY A 576 6.83 -16.58 8.07
CA GLY A 576 5.63 -16.34 8.87
C GLY A 576 5.44 -17.42 9.93
N ASN A 577 4.82 -17.08 11.05
CA ASN A 577 4.67 -18.00 12.18
C ASN A 577 3.55 -19.03 11.99
N GLN A 578 2.73 -18.92 10.93
CA GLN A 578 1.70 -19.89 10.59
C GLN A 578 2.24 -21.16 9.92
N TYR A 579 3.45 -21.11 9.36
CA TYR A 579 4.02 -22.23 8.61
C TYR A 579 4.51 -23.35 9.51
N VAL A 580 4.28 -24.60 9.07
CA VAL A 580 4.83 -25.80 9.71
C VAL A 580 6.03 -26.28 8.91
N VAL A 581 7.23 -26.23 9.51
CA VAL A 581 8.44 -26.78 8.89
C VAL A 581 8.41 -28.29 8.98
N CYS A 582 8.49 -28.97 7.84
CA CYS A 582 8.54 -30.43 7.80
C CYS A 582 9.69 -30.95 6.95
N THR A 583 10.46 -31.88 7.51
CA THR A 583 11.53 -32.60 6.81
C THR A 583 11.26 -34.10 6.64
N SER A 584 10.31 -34.67 7.40
CA SER A 584 9.85 -36.06 7.24
C SER A 584 8.46 -36.27 7.86
N ALA A 585 7.67 -37.21 7.32
CA ALA A 585 6.32 -37.56 7.79
C ALA A 585 5.37 -36.34 7.94
N CYS A 586 5.28 -35.54 6.88
CA CYS A 586 4.63 -34.24 6.93
C CYS A 586 3.12 -34.28 7.16
N PRO A 587 2.60 -33.39 8.03
CA PRO A 587 1.17 -33.21 8.13
C PRO A 587 0.63 -32.67 6.79
N ALA A 588 -0.63 -32.98 6.51
CA ALA A 588 -1.34 -32.40 5.39
C ALA A 588 -1.32 -30.87 5.52
N SER A 589 -0.81 -30.19 4.50
CA SER A 589 -0.78 -28.73 4.43
C SER A 589 -2.21 -28.20 4.48
N THR A 590 -2.49 -27.28 5.40
CA THR A 590 -3.80 -26.63 5.53
C THR A 590 -3.68 -25.13 5.23
N ALA A 591 -4.82 -24.43 5.13
CA ALA A 591 -4.81 -22.98 4.95
C ALA A 591 -4.29 -22.22 6.20
N ASN A 592 -4.57 -22.72 7.41
CA ASN A 592 -4.07 -22.11 8.65
C ASN A 592 -2.63 -22.52 8.95
N HIS A 593 -2.26 -23.73 8.57
CA HIS A 593 -0.93 -24.30 8.80
C HIS A 593 -0.37 -24.88 7.50
N PRO A 594 0.11 -24.03 6.58
CA PRO A 594 0.75 -24.52 5.37
C PRO A 594 2.07 -25.17 5.71
N THR A 595 2.35 -26.34 5.13
CA THR A 595 3.61 -27.06 5.36
C THR A 595 4.68 -26.56 4.39
N ILE A 596 5.89 -26.31 4.88
CA ILE A 596 7.04 -25.83 4.10
C ILE A 596 8.33 -26.58 4.49
N ASP A 597 9.31 -26.61 3.60
CA ASP A 597 10.60 -27.28 3.85
C ASP A 597 11.50 -26.51 4.82
N TYR A 598 11.39 -25.16 4.86
CA TYR A 598 12.12 -24.28 5.76
C TYR A 598 11.37 -22.97 5.97
N ASN A 599 11.59 -22.30 7.10
CA ASN A 599 10.90 -21.06 7.47
C ASN A 599 11.87 -20.08 8.16
N THR A 600 12.85 -19.57 7.41
CA THR A 600 13.88 -18.66 7.94
C THR A 600 14.18 -17.57 6.93
N MET A 601 14.44 -16.36 7.42
CA MET A 601 14.72 -15.19 6.60
C MET A 601 15.70 -14.27 7.35
N LYS A 602 16.90 -14.08 6.79
CA LYS A 602 18.01 -13.37 7.44
C LYS A 602 17.74 -11.89 7.52
N GLY A 603 18.00 -11.26 8.67
CA GLY A 603 17.99 -9.80 8.81
C GLY A 603 19.10 -9.14 7.99
N ALA A 604 19.14 -7.81 8.02
CA ALA A 604 20.19 -7.06 7.30
C ALA A 604 20.77 -5.94 8.16
N PHE A 605 22.03 -5.60 7.85
CA PHE A 605 22.73 -4.45 8.40
C PHE A 605 23.20 -3.55 7.26
N TYR A 606 22.70 -2.32 7.24
CA TYR A 606 23.07 -1.31 6.26
C TYR A 606 23.85 -0.18 6.92
N ILE A 607 24.88 0.29 6.22
CA ILE A 607 25.56 1.54 6.55
C ILE A 607 25.32 2.53 5.42
N ASP A 608 24.83 3.71 5.75
CA ASP A 608 24.68 4.83 4.84
C ASP A 608 25.62 5.97 5.27
N LEU A 609 26.34 6.56 4.32
CA LEU A 609 27.28 7.65 4.56
C LEU A 609 26.78 8.93 3.89
N GLY A 610 26.67 10.01 4.64
CA GLY A 610 26.31 11.33 4.13
C GLY A 610 27.32 12.39 4.54
N GLY A 611 27.43 13.44 3.74
CA GLY A 611 28.25 14.58 4.12
C GLY A 611 27.84 15.85 3.39
N SER A 612 28.20 17.00 3.97
CA SER A 612 28.04 18.29 3.33
C SER A 612 29.21 19.22 3.65
N VAL A 613 29.47 20.15 2.75
CA VAL A 613 30.49 21.19 2.91
C VAL A 613 29.91 22.54 2.49
N ASN A 614 30.07 23.54 3.35
CA ASN A 614 29.72 24.93 3.07
C ASN A 614 30.89 25.54 2.28
N LEU A 615 30.72 25.71 0.96
CA LEU A 615 31.71 26.39 0.13
C LEU A 615 31.71 27.90 0.41
N THR A 616 30.53 28.46 0.66
CA THR A 616 30.29 29.83 1.10
C THR A 616 29.12 29.85 2.10
N LYS A 617 28.75 31.03 2.62
CA LYS A 617 27.55 31.17 3.47
C LYS A 617 26.25 30.91 2.69
N GLN A 618 26.28 31.04 1.37
CA GLN A 618 25.12 30.93 0.49
C GLN A 618 25.09 29.62 -0.29
N VAL A 619 26.22 28.91 -0.42
CA VAL A 619 26.36 27.72 -1.25
C VAL A 619 26.96 26.58 -0.45
N SER A 620 26.26 25.45 -0.43
CA SER A 620 26.77 24.19 0.12
C SER A 620 26.64 23.04 -0.89
N MET A 621 27.59 22.11 -0.85
CA MET A 621 27.53 20.85 -1.58
C MET A 621 27.24 19.72 -0.60
N PHE A 622 26.54 18.69 -1.05
CA PHE A 622 26.30 17.49 -0.25
C PHE A 622 26.41 16.23 -1.08
N PHE A 623 26.71 15.13 -0.41
CA PHE A 623 26.70 13.78 -0.96
C PHE A 623 26.02 12.80 0.00
N LYS A 624 25.51 11.70 -0.55
CA LYS A 624 25.05 10.53 0.21
C LYS A 624 25.39 9.26 -0.56
N VAL A 625 25.78 8.22 0.16
CA VAL A 625 25.93 6.85 -0.32
C VAL A 625 25.03 5.99 0.56
N ASP A 626 23.91 5.52 0.01
CA ASP A 626 23.04 4.54 0.67
C ASP A 626 23.57 3.13 0.37
N ASN A 627 23.43 2.20 1.32
CA ASN A 627 23.93 0.82 1.23
C ASN A 627 25.43 0.77 0.85
N LEU A 628 26.28 1.40 1.67
CA LEU A 628 27.71 1.60 1.41
C LEU A 628 28.46 0.30 1.11
N PHE A 629 28.06 -0.82 1.70
CA PHE A 629 28.71 -2.12 1.49
C PHE A 629 28.04 -2.99 0.42
N ASP A 630 27.03 -2.47 -0.28
CA ASP A 630 26.35 -3.19 -1.36
C ASP A 630 25.75 -4.53 -0.88
N HIS A 631 25.08 -4.50 0.27
CA HIS A 631 24.41 -5.67 0.83
C HIS A 631 23.16 -6.01 0.01
N ASP A 632 23.12 -7.22 -0.54
CA ASP A 632 21.99 -7.72 -1.32
C ASP A 632 20.75 -7.97 -0.44
N PRO A 633 19.53 -7.80 -0.98
CA PRO A 633 18.31 -8.23 -0.29
C PRO A 633 18.24 -9.76 -0.19
N GLU A 634 17.61 -10.27 0.87
CA GLU A 634 17.31 -11.71 0.99
C GLU A 634 16.13 -12.08 0.05
N PRO A 635 16.22 -13.20 -0.69
CA PRO A 635 15.08 -13.71 -1.46
C PRO A 635 13.87 -13.96 -0.56
N ALA A 636 12.72 -13.39 -0.95
CA ALA A 636 11.47 -13.52 -0.20
C ALA A 636 10.40 -14.18 -1.07
N PRO A 637 9.64 -15.17 -0.55
CA PRO A 637 8.55 -15.82 -1.28
C PRO A 637 7.28 -14.95 -1.33
N GLN A 638 7.41 -13.68 -1.73
CA GLN A 638 6.30 -12.73 -1.83
C GLN A 638 5.48 -12.97 -3.10
N THR A 639 4.17 -12.75 -3.01
CA THR A 639 3.20 -12.93 -4.10
C THR A 639 2.94 -11.65 -4.91
N ASN A 640 3.52 -10.50 -4.51
CA ASN A 640 3.41 -9.27 -5.28
C ASN A 640 4.48 -9.26 -6.39
N THR A 641 3.97 -9.47 -7.60
CA THR A 641 4.60 -9.43 -8.92
C THR A 641 6.01 -8.81 -8.98
N GLY A 642 7.01 -9.68 -9.16
CA GLY A 642 8.12 -9.44 -10.08
C GLY A 642 9.52 -9.30 -9.49
N LEU A 643 9.67 -9.07 -8.18
CA LEU A 643 10.99 -8.77 -7.59
C LEU A 643 11.56 -9.90 -6.71
N ASP A 644 10.73 -10.81 -6.21
CA ASP A 644 11.12 -11.93 -5.32
C ASP A 644 11.97 -11.49 -4.09
N VAL A 645 11.74 -10.27 -3.59
CA VAL A 645 12.38 -9.67 -2.41
C VAL A 645 11.37 -8.88 -1.60
N ASN A 646 11.62 -8.63 -0.31
CA ASN A 646 10.75 -7.80 0.53
C ASN A 646 11.20 -6.32 0.60
N PRO A 647 10.64 -5.40 -0.22
CA PRO A 647 11.06 -4.00 -0.24
C PRO A 647 10.69 -3.21 1.02
N ALA A 648 9.91 -3.78 1.94
CA ALA A 648 9.57 -3.13 3.21
C ALA A 648 10.70 -3.19 4.24
N LEU A 649 11.58 -4.19 4.12
CA LEU A 649 12.70 -4.41 5.05
C LEU A 649 14.07 -4.21 4.39
N TYR A 650 14.23 -4.63 3.13
CA TYR A 650 15.51 -4.59 2.42
C TYR A 650 15.55 -3.47 1.39
N ASP A 651 16.74 -2.93 1.17
CA ASP A 651 17.01 -2.06 0.04
C ASP A 651 16.99 -2.91 -1.26
N THR A 652 16.15 -2.52 -2.23
CA THR A 652 16.04 -3.22 -3.53
C THR A 652 17.09 -2.78 -4.54
N LEU A 653 17.73 -1.65 -4.29
CA LEU A 653 18.89 -1.18 -5.02
C LEU A 653 20.13 -1.47 -4.18
N GLY A 654 21.22 -1.85 -4.84
CA GLY A 654 22.54 -1.90 -4.24
C GLY A 654 23.03 -0.49 -3.86
N ARG A 655 24.34 -0.30 -3.85
CA ARG A 655 24.96 0.97 -3.48
C ARG A 655 24.46 2.13 -4.34
N PHE A 656 23.86 3.14 -3.70
CA PHE A 656 23.24 4.27 -4.40
C PHE A 656 23.91 5.59 -4.03
N TYR A 657 24.30 6.37 -5.04
CA TYR A 657 25.02 7.63 -4.87
C TYR A 657 24.11 8.83 -5.15
N ARG A 658 24.16 9.83 -4.27
CA ARG A 658 23.48 11.12 -4.42
C ARG A 658 24.49 12.25 -4.27
N LEU A 659 24.38 13.24 -5.15
CA LEU A 659 25.19 14.46 -5.12
C LEU A 659 24.26 15.65 -5.35
N GLY A 660 24.50 16.76 -4.67
CA GLY A 660 23.72 17.96 -4.89
C GLY A 660 24.36 19.23 -4.35
N VAL A 661 23.79 20.35 -4.79
CA VAL A 661 24.18 21.71 -4.39
C VAL A 661 22.96 22.42 -3.84
N ARG A 662 23.13 23.15 -2.75
CA ARG A 662 22.10 24.03 -2.17
C ARG A 662 22.59 25.46 -2.22
N ALA A 663 21.80 26.33 -2.84
CA ALA A 663 22.05 27.76 -2.91
C ALA A 663 20.93 28.53 -2.19
N ARG A 664 21.28 29.61 -1.48
CA ARG A 664 20.36 30.57 -0.85
C ARG A 664 20.67 31.96 -1.42
N PHE A 665 19.64 32.69 -1.86
CA PHE A 665 19.75 34.02 -2.46
C PHE A 665 18.94 35.04 -1.69
#